data_AF-A0A0G0WUL3-F1
#
_entry.id   AF-A0A0G0WUL3-F1
#
_cell.length_a   1.000
_cell.length_b   1.000
_cell.length_c   1.000
_cell.angle_alpha   90.00
_cell.angle_beta   90.00
_cell.angle_gamma   90.00
#
_symmetry.space_group_name_H-M   'P 1'
#
loop_
_entity.id
_entity.type
_entity.pdbx_description
1 polymer ?
#
loop_
_entity_poly.entity_id
_entity_poly.type
_entity_poly.pdbx_seq_one_letter_code
_entity_poly.pdbx_strand_id
1 'polypeptide(L)'
;MRKSYFYALISFILLGFLIYLSSILFPEGYIYHTDVTESLTVTELYKRYIYTYSNDIGESLAETARIPLFYFIYGTYKLLTVTGLDDSFYVKLKIYLLISSTLGTYILVAYKLLEFIKHKNDGHEQDSHGKHVKIDLPVLIGAVMGGLYYVLNYWATNRIVHFYLFFSSVSVPITFYFLYTYLFSVKTGIKKLIFLAILLSVFSPTPHTVLFEALIISVIYIAFISRRYIDKSIKVTRTMQLLLFGVFYILLNTYWILPYLVSLSVPDAILSETIVNLIGRYATLNNSIRLMGYWLVHPKEYYLEQFRTIQFILSYVPPLLSLTAIYLLRKKHHLSLIIMLLLVSGILLATASSFTNTFYFYIMFNSPLKMFGWVFREYDKFGLIISFVYSLSISLVLYLTYKKKLIFFPTLALIAAVLVSNAYFFNKELVKRYSPEIIPEEFRVVTEMIKQDPEEFNVAWYPGVPNPFWAKNEDVRYTFSNLISSKPAVTTHSSIINYLNYLMDNGNIHYINVGKALDSVGVKYLVIRKDESVFDNFDLEGNLDLQTSLQKLSETGLLTVYLNKEYTGLVNFYRYKISTNYGLEALKNPKELSLNPRTTFIDYTDKPSETKLIPVSYDLSPNNTIDGVIDRFENKFIFPFRHTTKKDDGNAGYWKLGSLEDLNHAETKFFFSNLGLDINQFDYKEGVVVARDGWRKTGGISGFNNVDKDIFLTFSKHPNMINEDRNYYYLSDPEDFKYYWNIIRSDKFDVAKTKALEITLGSNIDPALVPHYKVYTYDESENVTGTVFIYPNERNNIDGIVKIPEGSKYADFSIWSLSDQQLNYDYDLYDVAVRDISEHVAAPSLSFKQDVQCDRECYVLARVLVSKIGGRMGLRIGQTTFEYNTGETEKDRFKWVELGKLNNVNGGTEFELINYTGFNAVNALLILETSEYSQLLGGVRTVNSGMDREPDFTRIYPDITVKQINPTRYEFNVRGAGAATGVVSFAKPFNKNWELVGLEQEPVVINGYVNGWEIPELTDGDYVIEYKPQRYFYFGSIVSLLTLGGLVFYLIEAKLVRVSVRRSKSHG
;
A
#
# COMPACT_ATOMS: atom_id res chain seq x y z
N MET A 1 -30.98 -31.79 -31.60
CA MET A 1 -29.62 -31.27 -31.85
C MET A 1 -28.58 -32.37 -31.67
N ARG A 2 -27.74 -32.66 -32.69
CA ARG A 2 -26.61 -33.62 -32.55
C ARG A 2 -25.57 -33.08 -31.56
N LYS A 3 -24.92 -33.96 -30.77
CA LYS A 3 -23.88 -33.59 -29.79
C LYS A 3 -22.74 -32.74 -30.38
N SER A 4 -22.45 -32.91 -31.67
CA SER A 4 -21.46 -32.11 -32.42
C SER A 4 -21.77 -30.61 -32.44
N TYR A 5 -23.05 -30.23 -32.56
CA TYR A 5 -23.43 -28.81 -32.58
C TYR A 5 -23.20 -28.12 -31.23
N PHE A 6 -23.32 -28.85 -30.12
CA PHE A 6 -23.14 -28.28 -28.80
C PHE A 6 -21.65 -28.08 -28.46
N TYR A 7 -20.77 -28.98 -28.91
CA TYR A 7 -19.32 -28.78 -28.81
C TYR A 7 -18.86 -27.60 -29.65
N ALA A 8 -19.40 -27.47 -30.86
CA ALA A 8 -19.14 -26.31 -31.71
C ALA A 8 -19.62 -25.02 -31.02
N LEU A 9 -20.82 -25.02 -30.42
CA LEU A 9 -21.35 -23.87 -29.70
C LEU A 9 -20.49 -23.46 -28.49
N ILE A 10 -20.07 -24.40 -27.65
CA ILE A 10 -19.20 -24.09 -26.50
C ILE A 10 -17.85 -23.54 -26.97
N SER A 11 -17.26 -24.17 -28.00
CA SER A 11 -15.99 -23.71 -28.56
C SER A 11 -16.15 -22.32 -29.16
N PHE A 12 -17.29 -22.04 -29.81
CA PHE A 12 -17.62 -20.74 -30.36
C PHE A 12 -17.85 -19.68 -29.28
N ILE A 13 -18.46 -20.02 -28.14
CA ILE A 13 -18.63 -19.10 -27.00
C ILE A 13 -17.26 -18.74 -26.40
N LEU A 14 -16.41 -19.74 -26.16
CA LEU A 14 -15.07 -19.51 -25.61
C LEU A 14 -14.19 -18.72 -26.58
N LEU A 15 -14.22 -19.09 -27.86
CA LEU A 15 -13.50 -18.37 -28.91
C LEU A 15 -14.05 -16.95 -29.07
N GLY A 16 -15.37 -16.77 -29.05
CA GLY A 16 -16.02 -15.46 -29.11
C GLY A 16 -15.63 -14.56 -27.93
N PHE A 17 -15.59 -15.12 -26.71
CA PHE A 17 -15.11 -14.40 -25.53
C PHE A 17 -13.64 -13.97 -25.68
N LEU A 18 -12.77 -14.88 -26.15
CA LEU A 18 -11.35 -14.57 -26.35
C LEU A 18 -11.12 -13.57 -27.49
N ILE A 19 -11.89 -13.65 -28.58
CA ILE A 19 -11.86 -12.68 -29.69
C ILE A 19 -12.32 -11.31 -29.19
N TYR A 20 -13.40 -11.26 -28.41
CA TYR A 20 -13.90 -10.03 -27.83
C TYR A 20 -12.89 -9.38 -26.88
N LEU A 21 -12.30 -10.16 -25.96
CA LEU A 21 -11.20 -9.69 -25.11
C LEU A 21 -10.04 -9.13 -25.96
N SER A 22 -9.70 -9.83 -27.05
CA SER A 22 -8.65 -9.39 -27.96
C SER A 22 -9.00 -8.08 -28.67
N SER A 23 -10.28 -7.87 -29.03
CA SER A 23 -10.74 -6.65 -29.71
C SER A 23 -10.61 -5.39 -28.85
N ILE A 24 -10.61 -5.55 -27.52
CA ILE A 24 -10.45 -4.44 -26.57
C ILE A 24 -8.97 -4.22 -26.22
N LEU A 25 -8.20 -5.30 -26.04
CA LEU A 25 -6.81 -5.21 -25.60
C LEU A 25 -5.83 -4.85 -26.73
N PHE A 26 -6.06 -5.32 -27.97
CA PHE A 26 -5.11 -5.17 -29.07
C PHE A 26 -5.33 -4.03 -30.09
N PRO A 27 -6.12 -2.95 -29.81
CA PRO A 27 -5.92 -1.69 -30.49
C PRO A 27 -4.48 -1.14 -30.34
N GLU A 28 -4.10 -0.18 -31.18
CA GLU A 28 -2.80 0.50 -31.12
C GLU A 28 -2.67 1.35 -29.85
N GLY A 29 -1.46 1.46 -29.28
CA GLY A 29 -1.17 2.24 -28.06
C GLY A 29 -0.81 1.39 -26.86
N TYR A 30 -0.59 2.03 -25.70
CA TYR A 30 -0.14 1.40 -24.46
C TYR A 30 -1.28 1.33 -23.44
N ILE A 31 -1.26 0.30 -22.59
CA ILE A 31 -2.14 0.22 -21.42
C ILE A 31 -1.35 0.76 -20.22
N TYR A 32 -1.83 1.84 -19.62
CA TYR A 32 -1.29 2.38 -18.37
C TYR A 32 -2.40 2.50 -17.32
N HIS A 33 -2.28 1.69 -16.27
CA HIS A 33 -3.21 1.67 -15.16
C HIS A 33 -2.55 0.95 -13.98
N THR A 34 -2.19 1.67 -12.90
CA THR A 34 -1.62 1.06 -11.68
C THR A 34 -0.50 0.01 -11.96
N ASP A 35 -0.58 -1.20 -11.36
CA ASP A 35 0.37 -2.34 -11.48
C ASP A 35 0.46 -2.97 -12.88
N VAL A 36 -0.40 -2.60 -13.85
CA VAL A 36 -0.28 -3.10 -15.24
C VAL A 36 0.48 -2.16 -16.17
N THR A 37 0.85 -0.97 -15.68
CA THR A 37 1.72 -0.04 -16.42
C THR A 37 3.13 -0.61 -16.48
N GLU A 38 3.76 -0.56 -17.65
CA GLU A 38 5.13 -1.05 -17.86
C GLU A 38 5.96 -0.01 -18.64
N SER A 39 7.28 -0.21 -18.69
CA SER A 39 8.17 0.63 -19.49
C SER A 39 7.85 0.61 -20.99
N LEU A 40 8.15 1.71 -21.69
CA LEU A 40 8.13 1.79 -23.16
C LEU A 40 9.10 0.80 -23.82
N THR A 41 10.07 0.28 -23.07
CA THR A 41 11.06 -0.69 -23.56
C THR A 41 11.05 -1.99 -22.75
N VAL A 42 10.41 -3.03 -23.30
CA VAL A 42 10.25 -4.33 -22.65
C VAL A 42 11.60 -5.03 -22.44
N THR A 43 12.58 -4.78 -23.31
CA THR A 43 13.91 -5.39 -23.17
C THR A 43 14.67 -4.88 -21.94
N GLU A 44 14.56 -3.59 -21.62
CA GLU A 44 15.17 -3.03 -20.41
C GLU A 44 14.40 -3.43 -19.16
N LEU A 45 13.06 -3.52 -19.22
CA LEU A 45 12.22 -4.08 -18.15
C LEU A 45 12.69 -5.47 -17.68
N TYR A 46 13.05 -6.36 -18.61
CA TYR A 46 13.48 -7.71 -18.24
C TYR A 46 14.91 -7.79 -17.72
N LYS A 47 15.82 -6.94 -18.19
CA LYS A 47 17.13 -6.81 -17.54
C LYS A 47 16.96 -6.36 -16.09
N ARG A 48 15.97 -5.50 -15.82
CA ARG A 48 15.62 -5.08 -14.46
C ARG A 48 15.22 -6.31 -13.65
N TYR A 49 14.18 -7.08 -14.02
CA TYR A 49 13.67 -8.26 -13.26
C TYR A 49 14.68 -9.34 -12.78
N ILE A 50 15.91 -9.38 -13.29
CA ILE A 50 16.96 -10.36 -12.93
C ILE A 50 17.82 -9.86 -11.75
N TYR A 51 17.97 -8.54 -11.63
CA TYR A 51 18.98 -7.89 -10.79
C TYR A 51 18.33 -6.95 -9.76
N THR A 52 17.17 -7.29 -9.21
CA THR A 52 16.13 -6.32 -8.81
C THR A 52 15.64 -6.37 -7.37
N TYR A 53 16.45 -6.80 -6.42
CA TYR A 53 16.06 -6.51 -5.03
C TYR A 53 16.25 -5.03 -4.66
N SER A 54 16.93 -4.22 -5.49
CA SER A 54 17.17 -2.78 -5.29
C SER A 54 15.92 -1.92 -5.47
N ASN A 55 15.70 -0.95 -4.58
CA ASN A 55 14.61 0.04 -4.66
C ASN A 55 14.83 1.15 -5.70
N ASP A 56 15.83 1.03 -6.58
CA ASP A 56 16.30 2.09 -7.50
C ASP A 56 15.22 2.61 -8.48
N ILE A 57 14.17 1.82 -8.75
CA ILE A 57 13.13 2.16 -9.75
C ILE A 57 11.71 1.91 -9.19
N GLY A 58 11.56 1.75 -7.87
CA GLY A 58 10.24 1.61 -7.23
C GLY A 58 9.48 0.31 -7.54
N GLU A 59 10.15 -0.75 -8.03
CA GLU A 59 9.52 -2.04 -8.30
C GLU A 59 9.20 -2.80 -6.99
N SER A 60 8.01 -3.42 -6.92
CA SER A 60 7.58 -4.10 -5.71
C SER A 60 8.23 -5.49 -5.55
N LEU A 61 8.55 -5.89 -4.32
CA LEU A 61 9.03 -7.26 -4.02
C LEU A 61 8.07 -8.38 -4.45
N ALA A 62 6.83 -8.06 -4.81
CA ALA A 62 5.88 -9.03 -5.34
C ALA A 62 6.23 -9.46 -6.78
N GLU A 63 6.91 -8.61 -7.54
CA GLU A 63 7.36 -8.88 -8.91
C GLU A 63 8.57 -9.80 -8.90
N THR A 64 9.52 -9.50 -8.01
CA THR A 64 10.81 -10.19 -7.88
C THR A 64 10.66 -11.67 -7.55
N ALA A 65 9.59 -12.03 -6.85
CA ALA A 65 9.36 -13.42 -6.50
C ALA A 65 8.81 -14.28 -7.66
N ARG A 66 8.34 -13.69 -8.77
CA ARG A 66 7.72 -14.40 -9.91
C ARG A 66 8.59 -14.54 -11.16
N ILE A 67 9.91 -14.39 -11.01
CA ILE A 67 10.89 -14.44 -12.13
C ILE A 67 10.62 -15.58 -13.14
N PRO A 68 10.41 -16.85 -12.75
CA PRO A 68 10.20 -17.94 -13.73
C PRO A 68 9.02 -17.68 -14.67
N LEU A 69 7.95 -17.08 -14.16
CA LEU A 69 6.73 -16.81 -14.91
C LEU A 69 6.92 -15.64 -15.87
N PHE A 70 7.58 -14.57 -15.43
CA PHE A 70 7.86 -13.44 -16.31
C PHE A 70 8.77 -13.86 -17.47
N TYR A 71 9.79 -14.68 -17.24
CA TYR A 71 10.63 -15.18 -18.33
C TYR A 71 9.87 -16.00 -19.38
N PHE A 72 8.87 -16.77 -18.95
CA PHE A 72 8.00 -17.48 -19.88
C PHE A 72 7.18 -16.51 -20.74
N ILE A 73 6.61 -15.45 -20.14
CA ILE A 73 5.87 -14.41 -20.86
C ILE A 73 6.82 -13.66 -21.82
N TYR A 74 8.03 -13.32 -21.38
CA TYR A 74 9.05 -12.65 -22.22
C TYR A 74 9.43 -13.47 -23.44
N GLY A 75 9.73 -14.75 -23.24
CA GLY A 75 10.10 -15.66 -24.32
C GLY A 75 8.99 -15.75 -25.36
N THR A 76 7.73 -15.79 -24.89
CA THR A 76 6.55 -15.75 -25.76
C THR A 76 6.46 -14.43 -26.53
N TYR A 77 6.63 -13.31 -25.83
CA TYR A 77 6.65 -11.97 -26.44
C TYR A 77 7.78 -11.85 -27.48
N LYS A 78 9.02 -12.29 -27.18
CA LYS A 78 10.16 -12.25 -28.11
C LYS A 78 9.94 -13.09 -29.37
N LEU A 79 9.26 -14.23 -29.26
CA LEU A 79 8.87 -15.01 -30.44
C LEU A 79 7.87 -14.26 -31.32
N LEU A 80 6.99 -13.46 -30.71
CA LEU A 80 5.99 -12.66 -31.41
C LEU A 80 6.57 -11.35 -31.98
N THR A 81 7.56 -10.72 -31.35
CA THR A 81 8.19 -9.51 -31.93
C THR A 81 8.97 -9.79 -33.21
N VAL A 82 9.39 -11.04 -33.46
CA VAL A 82 9.95 -11.46 -34.75
C VAL A 82 8.97 -11.20 -35.91
N THR A 83 7.66 -11.08 -35.62
CA THR A 83 6.63 -10.75 -36.62
C THR A 83 6.36 -9.24 -36.76
N GLY A 84 7.19 -8.36 -36.17
CA GLY A 84 7.10 -6.91 -36.29
C GLY A 84 6.18 -6.22 -35.28
N LEU A 85 5.81 -6.88 -34.18
CA LEU A 85 5.01 -6.28 -33.10
C LEU A 85 5.88 -5.41 -32.19
N ASP A 86 5.32 -4.28 -31.72
CA ASP A 86 5.99 -3.33 -30.83
C ASP A 86 5.91 -3.74 -29.34
N ASP A 87 6.56 -2.94 -28.50
CA ASP A 87 6.66 -3.14 -27.05
C ASP A 87 5.32 -2.95 -26.31
N SER A 88 4.36 -2.24 -26.92
CA SER A 88 3.00 -2.06 -26.38
C SER A 88 2.23 -3.38 -26.28
N PHE A 89 2.61 -4.38 -27.10
CA PHE A 89 1.96 -5.69 -27.14
C PHE A 89 2.17 -6.51 -25.86
N TYR A 90 3.25 -6.25 -25.11
CA TYR A 90 3.65 -7.09 -23.98
C TYR A 90 2.61 -7.10 -22.86
N VAL A 91 2.15 -5.94 -22.39
CA VAL A 91 1.13 -5.82 -21.32
C VAL A 91 -0.19 -6.47 -21.76
N LYS A 92 -0.58 -6.23 -23.01
CA LYS A 92 -1.80 -6.78 -23.62
C LYS A 92 -1.76 -8.32 -23.62
N LEU A 93 -0.63 -8.89 -24.03
CA LEU A 93 -0.38 -10.33 -24.02
C LEU A 93 -0.38 -10.89 -22.59
N LYS A 94 0.25 -10.19 -21.65
CA LYS A 94 0.32 -10.54 -20.23
C LYS A 94 -1.09 -10.66 -19.61
N ILE A 95 -1.98 -9.67 -19.82
CA ILE A 95 -3.38 -9.72 -19.38
C ILE A 95 -4.16 -10.85 -20.08
N TYR A 96 -4.01 -10.97 -21.40
CA TYR A 96 -4.68 -12.00 -22.19
C TYR A 96 -4.31 -13.43 -21.75
N LEU A 97 -3.02 -13.71 -21.60
CA LEU A 97 -2.49 -15.00 -21.14
C LEU A 97 -3.00 -15.33 -19.74
N LEU A 98 -3.11 -14.34 -18.86
CA LEU A 98 -3.57 -14.55 -17.50
C LEU A 98 -5.07 -14.91 -17.45
N ILE A 99 -5.93 -14.14 -18.12
CA ILE A 99 -7.38 -14.42 -18.16
C ILE A 99 -7.63 -15.77 -18.85
N SER A 100 -6.96 -16.04 -19.97
CA SER A 100 -7.12 -17.31 -20.71
C SER A 100 -6.58 -18.51 -19.92
N SER A 101 -5.45 -18.38 -19.23
CA SER A 101 -4.90 -19.44 -18.37
C SER A 101 -5.80 -19.72 -17.17
N THR A 102 -6.36 -18.67 -16.57
CA THR A 102 -7.33 -18.79 -15.45
C THR A 102 -8.57 -19.56 -15.90
N LEU A 103 -9.17 -19.13 -17.01
CA LEU A 103 -10.36 -19.76 -17.59
C LEU A 103 -10.08 -21.22 -17.99
N GLY A 104 -9.02 -21.46 -18.75
CA GLY A 104 -8.66 -22.78 -19.26
C GLY A 104 -8.31 -23.76 -18.14
N THR A 105 -7.54 -23.31 -17.15
CA THR A 105 -7.16 -24.12 -15.99
C THR A 105 -8.38 -24.49 -15.16
N TYR A 106 -9.25 -23.52 -14.86
CA TYR A 106 -10.48 -23.79 -14.14
C TYR A 106 -11.35 -24.81 -14.89
N ILE A 107 -11.60 -24.61 -16.19
CA ILE A 107 -12.44 -25.52 -17.00
C ILE A 107 -11.85 -26.93 -16.97
N LEU A 108 -10.54 -27.07 -17.19
CA LEU A 108 -9.86 -28.36 -17.17
C LEU A 108 -9.99 -29.07 -15.81
N VAL A 109 -9.77 -28.33 -14.72
CA VAL A 109 -9.87 -28.83 -13.35
C VAL A 109 -11.30 -29.24 -13.03
N ALA A 110 -12.28 -28.37 -13.29
CA ALA A 110 -13.69 -28.63 -13.03
C ALA A 110 -14.17 -29.84 -13.83
N TYR A 111 -13.81 -29.94 -15.11
CA TYR A 111 -14.11 -31.09 -15.96
C TYR A 111 -13.58 -32.39 -15.34
N LYS A 112 -12.28 -32.44 -15.00
CA LYS A 112 -11.65 -33.63 -14.39
C LYS A 112 -12.23 -33.98 -13.03
N LEU A 113 -12.58 -32.99 -12.21
CA LEU A 113 -13.19 -33.20 -10.91
C LEU A 113 -14.60 -33.79 -11.05
N LEU A 114 -15.41 -33.26 -11.95
CA LEU A 114 -16.76 -33.76 -12.23
C LEU A 114 -16.73 -35.17 -12.82
N GLU A 115 -15.79 -35.49 -13.72
CA GLU A 115 -15.56 -36.87 -14.19
C GLU A 115 -15.19 -37.81 -13.03
N PHE A 116 -14.28 -37.38 -12.14
CA PHE A 116 -13.91 -38.15 -10.96
C PHE A 116 -15.10 -38.42 -10.04
N ILE A 117 -15.96 -37.42 -9.85
CA ILE A 117 -17.21 -37.51 -9.06
C ILE A 117 -18.20 -38.48 -9.72
N LYS A 118 -18.28 -38.48 -11.06
CA LYS A 118 -19.14 -39.38 -11.86
C LYS A 118 -18.72 -40.84 -11.71
N HIS A 119 -17.46 -41.17 -11.95
CA HIS A 119 -16.95 -42.54 -11.89
C HIS A 119 -17.22 -43.21 -10.54
N LYS A 120 -17.14 -42.44 -9.44
CA LYS A 120 -17.43 -42.95 -8.10
C LYS A 120 -18.92 -43.19 -7.83
N ASN A 121 -19.82 -42.49 -8.53
CA ASN A 121 -21.26 -42.69 -8.41
C ASN A 121 -21.76 -43.90 -9.23
N ASP A 122 -21.13 -44.17 -10.37
CA ASP A 122 -21.57 -45.20 -11.31
C ASP A 122 -21.01 -46.61 -10.97
N GLY A 123 -20.29 -46.78 -9.85
CA GLY A 123 -19.86 -48.08 -9.33
C GLY A 123 -18.82 -48.84 -10.18
N HIS A 124 -18.41 -48.31 -11.32
CA HIS A 124 -17.44 -48.95 -12.20
C HIS A 124 -16.01 -48.71 -11.70
N GLU A 125 -15.42 -49.76 -11.12
CA GLU A 125 -13.99 -49.86 -10.90
C GLU A 125 -13.22 -49.83 -12.22
N GLN A 126 -12.00 -49.32 -12.12
CA GLN A 126 -11.18 -48.75 -13.17
C GLN A 126 -10.67 -49.81 -14.17
N ASP A 127 -11.48 -50.26 -15.14
CA ASP A 127 -10.98 -51.11 -16.23
C ASP A 127 -10.19 -50.27 -17.24
N SER A 128 -8.90 -50.56 -17.31
CA SER A 128 -7.85 -49.69 -17.83
C SER A 128 -7.43 -50.04 -19.25
N HIS A 129 -8.38 -50.31 -20.15
CA HIS A 129 -8.12 -50.57 -21.56
C HIS A 129 -8.88 -49.59 -22.48
N GLY A 130 -8.17 -48.52 -22.86
CA GLY A 130 -8.17 -47.96 -24.23
C GLY A 130 -9.45 -47.45 -24.89
N LYS A 131 -10.62 -47.41 -24.23
CA LYS A 131 -11.83 -46.87 -24.88
C LYS A 131 -11.80 -45.34 -24.94
N HIS A 132 -11.91 -44.81 -26.16
CA HIS A 132 -12.04 -43.37 -26.46
C HIS A 132 -12.96 -42.67 -25.45
N VAL A 133 -12.40 -41.72 -24.70
CA VAL A 133 -13.13 -40.86 -23.76
C VAL A 133 -14.13 -40.05 -24.56
N LYS A 134 -15.39 -40.48 -24.61
CA LYS A 134 -16.47 -39.65 -25.13
C LYS A 134 -16.67 -38.51 -24.13
N ILE A 135 -16.37 -37.29 -24.56
CA ILE A 135 -16.63 -36.06 -23.80
C ILE A 135 -18.08 -36.09 -23.31
N ASP A 136 -18.29 -35.84 -22.02
CA ASP A 136 -19.61 -35.84 -21.41
C ASP A 136 -20.19 -34.42 -21.38
N LEU A 137 -21.27 -34.21 -22.13
CA LEU A 137 -21.83 -32.88 -22.38
C LEU A 137 -22.21 -32.10 -21.12
N PRO A 138 -22.87 -32.69 -20.10
CA PRO A 138 -23.24 -31.98 -18.88
C PRO A 138 -22.03 -31.58 -18.04
N VAL A 139 -21.00 -32.43 -18.03
CA VAL A 139 -19.73 -32.15 -17.35
C VAL A 139 -19.05 -30.96 -18.01
N LEU A 140 -19.03 -30.93 -19.34
CA LEU A 140 -18.47 -29.81 -20.10
C LEU A 140 -19.27 -28.51 -19.88
N ILE A 141 -20.61 -28.55 -19.95
CA ILE A 141 -21.48 -27.38 -19.68
C ILE A 141 -21.20 -26.83 -18.29
N GLY A 142 -21.21 -27.68 -17.26
CA GLY A 142 -20.94 -27.27 -15.89
C GLY A 142 -19.55 -26.63 -15.73
N ALA A 143 -18.52 -27.23 -16.32
CA ALA A 143 -17.15 -26.72 -16.29
C ALA A 143 -17.04 -25.34 -16.98
N VAL A 144 -17.65 -25.16 -18.15
CA VAL A 144 -17.60 -23.91 -18.93
C VAL A 144 -18.36 -22.80 -18.23
N MET A 145 -19.59 -23.05 -17.77
CA MET A 145 -20.40 -22.03 -17.08
C MET A 145 -19.74 -21.58 -15.78
N GLY A 146 -19.16 -22.51 -15.01
CA GLY A 146 -18.39 -22.17 -13.82
C GLY A 146 -17.12 -21.38 -14.15
N GLY A 147 -16.42 -21.74 -15.24
CA GLY A 147 -15.21 -21.05 -15.68
C GLY A 147 -15.47 -19.62 -16.15
N LEU A 148 -16.54 -19.41 -16.92
CA LEU A 148 -16.98 -18.07 -17.31
C LEU A 148 -17.31 -17.22 -16.08
N TYR A 149 -18.03 -17.77 -15.09
CA TYR A 149 -18.29 -17.04 -13.85
C TYR A 149 -17.01 -16.70 -13.10
N TYR A 150 -16.04 -17.62 -13.07
CA TYR A 150 -14.77 -17.45 -12.36
C TYR A 150 -13.94 -16.26 -12.86
N VAL A 151 -13.98 -15.97 -14.15
CA VAL A 151 -13.25 -14.83 -14.74
C VAL A 151 -14.08 -13.55 -14.89
N LEU A 152 -15.42 -13.66 -14.90
CA LEU A 152 -16.31 -12.51 -15.10
C LEU A 152 -16.85 -11.90 -13.81
N ASN A 153 -16.80 -12.60 -12.68
CA ASN A 153 -17.38 -12.09 -11.44
C ASN A 153 -16.78 -10.74 -11.00
N TYR A 154 -17.52 -10.00 -10.17
CA TYR A 154 -17.11 -8.69 -9.67
C TYR A 154 -15.72 -8.65 -9.03
N TRP A 155 -15.37 -9.65 -8.21
CA TRP A 155 -14.03 -9.74 -7.61
C TRP A 155 -12.94 -9.91 -8.67
N ALA A 156 -13.13 -10.84 -9.62
CA ALA A 156 -12.17 -11.07 -10.69
C ALA A 156 -11.95 -9.80 -11.53
N THR A 157 -13.03 -9.14 -11.93
CA THR A 157 -12.99 -7.89 -12.71
C THR A 157 -12.18 -6.80 -11.99
N ASN A 158 -12.46 -6.56 -10.71
CA ASN A 158 -11.78 -5.55 -9.90
C ASN A 158 -10.30 -5.87 -9.63
N ARG A 159 -9.89 -7.13 -9.77
CA ARG A 159 -8.54 -7.60 -9.40
C ARG A 159 -7.60 -7.85 -10.57
N ILE A 160 -8.05 -7.69 -11.81
CA ILE A 160 -7.15 -7.70 -12.99
C ILE A 160 -6.04 -6.64 -12.80
N VAL A 161 -6.40 -5.53 -12.16
CA VAL A 161 -5.54 -4.39 -11.84
C VAL A 161 -4.42 -4.75 -10.87
N HIS A 162 -4.68 -5.66 -9.92
CA HIS A 162 -3.72 -6.19 -8.97
C HIS A 162 -3.04 -7.41 -9.57
N PHE A 163 -2.36 -7.18 -10.69
CA PHE A 163 -1.90 -8.23 -11.61
C PHE A 163 -1.14 -9.36 -10.87
N TYR A 164 -0.33 -8.99 -9.88
CA TYR A 164 0.48 -9.92 -9.09
C TYR A 164 -0.35 -10.84 -8.19
N LEU A 165 -1.42 -10.32 -7.59
CA LEU A 165 -2.34 -11.12 -6.77
C LEU A 165 -3.14 -12.09 -7.65
N PHE A 166 -3.49 -11.65 -8.86
CA PHE A 166 -4.38 -12.35 -9.76
C PHE A 166 -3.83 -13.68 -10.26
N PHE A 167 -2.51 -13.90 -10.32
CA PHE A 167 -1.93 -15.22 -10.67
C PHE A 167 -2.41 -16.39 -9.80
N SER A 168 -2.82 -16.10 -8.57
CA SER A 168 -3.40 -17.09 -7.67
C SER A 168 -4.70 -17.71 -8.22
N SER A 169 -5.40 -17.01 -9.11
CA SER A 169 -6.60 -17.53 -9.76
C SER A 169 -6.30 -18.76 -10.63
N VAL A 170 -5.07 -18.89 -11.15
CA VAL A 170 -4.63 -20.07 -11.91
C VAL A 170 -4.32 -21.23 -10.96
N SER A 171 -3.64 -20.97 -9.83
CA SER A 171 -3.17 -22.01 -8.92
C SER A 171 -4.27 -22.58 -8.01
N VAL A 172 -5.21 -21.77 -7.54
CA VAL A 172 -6.27 -22.18 -6.61
C VAL A 172 -7.06 -23.41 -7.09
N PRO A 173 -7.58 -23.47 -8.34
CA PRO A 173 -8.26 -24.66 -8.85
C PRO A 173 -7.33 -25.88 -8.93
N ILE A 174 -6.08 -25.68 -9.36
CA ILE A 174 -5.06 -26.75 -9.47
C ILE A 174 -4.81 -27.36 -8.10
N THR A 175 -4.51 -26.53 -7.11
CA THR A 175 -4.26 -26.96 -5.73
C THR A 175 -5.42 -27.77 -5.20
N PHE A 176 -6.64 -27.25 -5.34
CA PHE A 176 -7.84 -27.95 -4.92
C PHE A 176 -7.93 -29.34 -5.54
N TYR A 177 -7.79 -29.45 -6.87
CA TYR A 177 -7.91 -30.73 -7.58
C TYR A 177 -6.83 -31.74 -7.20
N PHE A 178 -5.56 -31.31 -7.19
CA PHE A 178 -4.45 -32.21 -6.90
C PHE A 178 -4.50 -32.70 -5.46
N LEU A 179 -4.77 -31.81 -4.49
CA LEU A 179 -4.91 -32.19 -3.08
C LEU A 179 -6.15 -33.03 -2.83
N TYR A 180 -7.31 -32.65 -3.37
CA TYR A 180 -8.54 -33.41 -3.19
C TYR A 180 -8.38 -34.83 -3.77
N THR A 181 -7.89 -34.96 -5.00
CA THR A 181 -7.70 -36.28 -5.58
C THR A 181 -6.57 -37.06 -4.90
N TYR A 182 -5.57 -36.40 -4.33
CA TYR A 182 -4.53 -37.07 -3.53
C TYR A 182 -5.11 -37.61 -2.22
N LEU A 183 -5.77 -36.76 -1.42
CA LEU A 183 -6.26 -37.13 -0.10
C LEU A 183 -7.53 -38.01 -0.12
N PHE A 184 -8.28 -38.04 -1.22
CA PHE A 184 -9.55 -38.78 -1.28
C PHE A 184 -9.60 -39.92 -2.31
N SER A 185 -8.49 -40.23 -3.01
CA SER A 185 -8.39 -41.42 -3.87
C SER A 185 -7.72 -42.62 -3.17
N VAL A 186 -7.93 -43.82 -3.73
CA VAL A 186 -7.31 -45.08 -3.25
C VAL A 186 -5.87 -45.22 -3.77
N LYS A 187 -5.63 -44.87 -5.04
CA LYS A 187 -4.29 -44.86 -5.65
C LYS A 187 -3.65 -43.48 -5.50
N THR A 188 -2.70 -43.36 -4.58
CA THR A 188 -1.98 -42.10 -4.32
C THR A 188 -0.52 -42.24 -4.68
N GLY A 189 0.02 -41.24 -5.38
CA GLY A 189 1.45 -41.14 -5.64
C GLY A 189 1.93 -39.75 -5.27
N ILE A 190 3.04 -39.68 -4.53
CA ILE A 190 3.69 -38.42 -4.13
C ILE A 190 4.01 -37.52 -5.34
N LYS A 191 4.15 -38.12 -6.54
CA LYS A 191 4.30 -37.41 -7.82
C LYS A 191 3.27 -36.29 -8.03
N LYS A 192 2.03 -36.46 -7.56
CA LYS A 192 1.01 -35.41 -7.63
C LYS A 192 1.37 -34.19 -6.78
N LEU A 193 1.86 -34.42 -5.56
CA LEU A 193 2.32 -33.35 -4.67
C LEU A 193 3.59 -32.70 -5.20
N ILE A 194 4.52 -33.48 -5.77
CA ILE A 194 5.73 -32.94 -6.41
C ILE A 194 5.36 -32.02 -7.57
N PHE A 195 4.46 -32.47 -8.47
CA PHE A 195 3.99 -31.65 -9.58
C PHE A 195 3.27 -30.38 -9.08
N LEU A 196 2.47 -30.51 -8.01
CA LEU A 196 1.83 -29.36 -7.38
C LEU A 196 2.86 -28.38 -6.80
N ALA A 197 3.92 -28.86 -6.13
CA ALA A 197 4.96 -28.01 -5.55
C ALA A 197 5.69 -27.19 -6.63
N ILE A 198 6.01 -27.83 -7.76
CA ILE A 198 6.61 -27.16 -8.92
C ILE A 198 5.65 -26.10 -9.47
N LEU A 199 4.37 -26.43 -9.67
CA LEU A 199 3.39 -25.44 -10.16
C LEU A 199 3.23 -24.26 -9.20
N LEU A 200 3.12 -24.51 -7.90
CA LEU A 200 2.99 -23.45 -6.90
C LEU A 200 4.24 -22.58 -6.80
N SER A 201 5.43 -23.11 -7.04
CA SER A 201 6.66 -22.31 -7.11
C SER A 201 6.69 -21.34 -8.29
N VAL A 202 5.91 -21.60 -9.35
CA VAL A 202 5.80 -20.70 -10.51
C VAL A 202 4.70 -19.65 -10.32
N PHE A 203 3.52 -20.06 -9.85
CA PHE A 203 2.33 -19.18 -9.82
C PHE A 203 2.09 -18.49 -8.46
N SER A 204 2.57 -19.06 -7.36
CA SER A 204 2.26 -18.60 -6.00
C SER A 204 3.46 -18.16 -5.14
N PRO A 205 4.51 -17.51 -5.67
CA PRO A 205 5.67 -17.14 -4.86
C PRO A 205 5.54 -15.78 -4.14
N THR A 206 4.40 -15.38 -3.56
CA THR A 206 4.38 -14.21 -2.65
C THR A 206 3.64 -14.47 -1.35
N PRO A 207 3.93 -13.70 -0.27
CA PRO A 207 3.27 -13.90 1.03
C PRO A 207 1.74 -13.95 0.94
N HIS A 208 1.13 -13.10 0.10
CA HIS A 208 -0.33 -13.12 -0.12
C HIS A 208 -0.82 -14.43 -0.74
N THR A 209 -0.13 -14.94 -1.76
CA THR A 209 -0.58 -16.15 -2.48
C THR A 209 -0.35 -17.41 -1.66
N VAL A 210 0.75 -17.46 -0.90
CA VAL A 210 1.01 -18.54 0.08
C VAL A 210 -0.14 -18.64 1.09
N LEU A 211 -0.70 -17.50 1.54
CA LEU A 211 -1.82 -17.49 2.46
C LEU A 211 -3.10 -18.11 1.86
N PHE A 212 -3.40 -17.84 0.59
CA PHE A 212 -4.55 -18.43 -0.11
C PHE A 212 -4.41 -19.95 -0.23
N GLU A 213 -3.25 -20.40 -0.68
CA GLU A 213 -2.96 -21.84 -0.84
C GLU A 213 -2.96 -22.55 0.52
N ALA A 214 -2.40 -21.92 1.56
CA ALA A 214 -2.39 -22.44 2.92
C ALA A 214 -3.81 -22.64 3.47
N LEU A 215 -4.75 -21.73 3.18
CA LEU A 215 -6.15 -21.88 3.57
C LEU A 215 -6.80 -23.08 2.87
N ILE A 216 -6.61 -23.23 1.56
CA ILE A 216 -7.14 -24.36 0.79
C ILE A 216 -6.56 -25.69 1.29
N ILE A 217 -5.24 -25.76 1.45
CA ILE A 217 -4.54 -26.94 1.99
C ILE A 217 -5.11 -27.31 3.35
N SER A 218 -5.23 -26.33 4.25
CA SER A 218 -5.72 -26.53 5.62
C SER A 218 -7.15 -27.05 5.65
N VAL A 219 -8.06 -26.46 4.89
CA VAL A 219 -9.47 -26.90 4.86
C VAL A 219 -9.62 -28.30 4.28
N ILE A 220 -8.92 -28.62 3.17
CA ILE A 220 -8.96 -29.97 2.59
C ILE A 220 -8.36 -30.99 3.56
N TYR A 221 -7.26 -30.64 4.24
CA TYR A 221 -6.62 -31.51 5.23
C TYR A 221 -7.51 -31.77 6.46
N ILE A 222 -8.19 -30.74 6.99
CA ILE A 222 -9.17 -30.89 8.07
C ILE A 222 -10.27 -31.88 7.64
N ALA A 223 -10.86 -31.70 6.46
CA ALA A 223 -11.89 -32.62 5.97
C ALA A 223 -11.39 -34.06 5.78
N PHE A 224 -10.09 -34.24 5.46
CA PHE A 224 -9.44 -35.54 5.37
C PHE A 224 -9.26 -36.19 6.74
N ILE A 225 -8.73 -35.45 7.73
CA ILE A 225 -8.45 -36.00 9.06
C ILE A 225 -9.73 -36.35 9.82
N SER A 226 -10.81 -35.60 9.60
CA SER A 226 -12.15 -35.84 10.18
C SER A 226 -12.81 -37.14 9.67
N ARG A 227 -12.24 -37.83 8.68
CA ARG A 227 -12.80 -39.09 8.18
C ARG A 227 -12.60 -40.23 9.18
N ARG A 228 -13.71 -40.74 9.74
CA ARG A 228 -13.68 -41.82 10.75
C ARG A 228 -13.17 -43.16 10.21
N TYR A 229 -13.49 -43.50 8.96
CA TYR A 229 -13.26 -44.85 8.37
C TYR A 229 -11.97 -44.97 7.54
N ILE A 230 -10.93 -44.18 7.80
CA ILE A 230 -9.60 -44.38 7.20
C ILE A 230 -8.66 -44.91 8.28
N ASP A 231 -7.87 -45.93 7.93
CA ASP A 231 -6.82 -46.48 8.77
C ASP A 231 -5.82 -45.38 9.23
N LYS A 232 -5.44 -45.42 10.51
CA LYS A 232 -4.51 -44.49 11.14
C LYS A 232 -3.17 -44.47 10.40
N SER A 233 -2.70 -45.62 9.92
CA SER A 233 -1.44 -45.74 9.15
C SER A 233 -1.45 -44.87 7.87
N ILE A 234 -2.57 -44.86 7.14
CA ILE A 234 -2.78 -44.08 5.92
C ILE A 234 -2.82 -42.59 6.24
N LYS A 235 -3.48 -42.20 7.34
CA LYS A 235 -3.51 -40.80 7.80
C LYS A 235 -2.10 -40.31 8.09
N VAL A 236 -1.33 -41.04 8.89
CA VAL A 236 0.06 -40.68 9.25
C VAL A 236 0.92 -40.58 8.00
N THR A 237 0.87 -41.58 7.11
CA THR A 237 1.67 -41.58 5.87
C THR A 237 1.37 -40.35 5.00
N ARG A 238 0.08 -40.02 4.83
CA ARG A 238 -0.34 -38.86 4.02
C ARG A 238 0.03 -37.54 4.69
N THR A 239 -0.07 -37.45 6.01
CA THR A 239 0.39 -36.28 6.77
C THR A 239 1.89 -36.07 6.58
N MET A 240 2.71 -37.12 6.70
CA MET A 240 4.16 -37.02 6.49
C MET A 240 4.51 -36.61 5.06
N GLN A 241 3.78 -37.13 4.06
CA GLN A 241 3.96 -36.73 2.67
C GLN A 241 3.54 -35.27 2.40
N LEU A 242 2.51 -34.76 3.10
CA LEU A 242 2.14 -33.35 3.04
C LEU A 242 3.17 -32.44 3.71
N LEU A 243 3.76 -32.87 4.83
CA LEU A 243 4.87 -32.15 5.46
C LEU A 243 6.09 -32.11 4.53
N LEU A 244 6.43 -33.25 3.92
CA LEU A 244 7.50 -33.32 2.92
C LEU A 244 7.22 -32.44 1.70
N PHE A 245 5.97 -32.37 1.25
CA PHE A 245 5.54 -31.40 0.23
C PHE A 245 5.79 -29.96 0.67
N GLY A 246 5.48 -29.60 1.92
CA GLY A 246 5.77 -28.28 2.47
C GLY A 246 7.28 -27.97 2.46
N VAL A 247 8.12 -28.94 2.82
CA VAL A 247 9.58 -28.81 2.74
C VAL A 247 10.04 -28.59 1.30
N PHE A 248 9.58 -29.40 0.35
CA PHE A 248 9.93 -29.21 -1.07
C PHE A 248 9.43 -27.87 -1.60
N TYR A 249 8.25 -27.44 -1.21
CA TYR A 249 7.73 -26.12 -1.60
C TYR A 249 8.63 -25.00 -1.06
N ILE A 250 9.03 -25.04 0.21
CA ILE A 250 9.97 -24.06 0.77
C ILE A 250 11.30 -24.08 0.01
N LEU A 251 11.89 -25.26 -0.20
CA LEU A 251 13.17 -25.39 -0.91
C LEU A 251 13.12 -24.87 -2.35
N LEU A 252 12.04 -25.20 -3.09
CA LEU A 252 11.80 -24.67 -4.44
C LEU A 252 11.64 -23.15 -4.46
N ASN A 253 11.21 -22.54 -3.36
CA ASN A 253 10.94 -21.12 -3.24
C ASN A 253 12.03 -20.36 -2.46
N THR A 254 13.16 -20.99 -2.13
CA THR A 254 14.26 -20.34 -1.40
C THR A 254 14.83 -19.14 -2.15
N TYR A 255 14.76 -19.12 -3.49
CA TYR A 255 15.18 -17.98 -4.32
C TYR A 255 14.52 -16.66 -3.92
N TRP A 256 13.25 -16.63 -3.50
CA TRP A 256 12.58 -15.40 -3.08
C TRP A 256 12.39 -15.29 -1.58
N ILE A 257 12.27 -16.43 -0.87
CA ILE A 257 12.08 -16.43 0.59
C ILE A 257 13.31 -15.83 1.29
N LEU A 258 14.51 -16.23 0.90
CA LEU A 258 15.75 -15.75 1.54
C LEU A 258 15.95 -14.24 1.38
N PRO A 259 15.95 -13.66 0.17
CA PRO A 259 16.12 -12.22 0.03
C PRO A 259 14.98 -11.43 0.70
N TYR A 260 13.75 -11.94 0.70
CA TYR A 260 12.63 -11.32 1.44
C TYR A 260 12.86 -11.29 2.96
N LEU A 261 13.39 -12.37 3.55
CA LEU A 261 13.69 -12.42 4.99
C LEU A 261 14.86 -11.52 5.37
N VAL A 262 15.86 -11.37 4.49
CA VAL A 262 17.02 -10.50 4.72
C VAL A 262 16.65 -9.03 4.57
N SER A 263 15.84 -8.69 3.56
CA SER A 263 15.43 -7.31 3.32
C SER A 263 14.50 -6.78 4.42
N LEU A 264 13.77 -7.67 5.11
CA LEU A 264 12.71 -7.35 6.07
C LEU A 264 11.74 -6.30 5.50
N SER A 265 11.45 -6.41 4.20
CA SER A 265 10.72 -5.36 3.49
C SER A 265 9.30 -5.20 4.04
N VAL A 266 9.06 -4.04 4.63
CA VAL A 266 7.74 -3.54 5.02
C VAL A 266 7.31 -2.54 3.94
N PRO A 267 6.00 -2.42 3.63
CA PRO A 267 5.53 -1.36 2.74
C PRO A 267 5.96 0.02 3.25
N ASP A 268 6.21 0.96 2.33
CA ASP A 268 6.58 2.35 2.69
C ASP A 268 5.45 3.10 3.42
N ALA A 269 4.21 2.60 3.34
CA ALA A 269 3.05 3.17 4.05
C ALA A 269 3.03 2.76 5.54
N ILE A 270 2.76 3.73 6.42
CA ILE A 270 2.56 3.46 7.84
C ILE A 270 1.27 2.66 8.03
N LEU A 271 1.39 1.36 8.37
CA LEU A 271 0.24 0.52 8.66
C LEU A 271 -0.47 1.00 9.94
N SER A 272 -1.76 1.31 9.83
CA SER A 272 -2.61 1.78 10.95
C SER A 272 -4.02 1.20 10.88
N GLU A 273 -4.75 1.24 11.99
CA GLU A 273 -6.15 0.78 12.04
C GLU A 273 -7.04 1.59 11.09
N THR A 274 -6.83 2.90 11.00
CA THR A 274 -7.56 3.81 10.10
C THR A 274 -7.38 3.42 8.64
N ILE A 275 -6.14 3.14 8.19
CA ILE A 275 -5.90 2.71 6.81
C ILE A 275 -6.58 1.36 6.52
N VAL A 276 -6.52 0.42 7.47
CA VAL A 276 -7.18 -0.88 7.29
C VAL A 276 -8.70 -0.75 7.25
N ASN A 277 -9.29 0.13 8.06
CA ASN A 277 -10.73 0.42 8.01
C ASN A 277 -11.11 1.12 6.69
N LEU A 278 -10.30 2.07 6.21
CA LEU A 278 -10.50 2.74 4.93
C LEU A 278 -10.47 1.77 3.74
N ILE A 279 -9.51 0.84 3.72
CA ILE A 279 -9.42 -0.24 2.73
C ILE A 279 -10.56 -1.27 2.94
N GLY A 280 -11.06 -1.40 4.17
CA GLY A 280 -12.18 -2.28 4.52
C GLY A 280 -13.58 -1.70 4.34
N ARG A 281 -13.72 -0.41 3.97
CA ARG A 281 -14.99 0.35 4.07
C ARG A 281 -16.18 -0.30 3.36
N TYR A 282 -15.96 -0.91 2.20
CA TYR A 282 -17.02 -1.58 1.44
C TYR A 282 -17.05 -3.10 1.65
N ALA A 283 -16.10 -3.67 2.40
CA ALA A 283 -16.01 -5.11 2.68
C ALA A 283 -17.00 -5.57 3.77
N THR A 284 -18.23 -5.05 3.78
CA THR A 284 -19.28 -5.50 4.70
C THR A 284 -19.66 -6.96 4.44
N LEU A 285 -20.32 -7.62 5.39
CA LEU A 285 -20.76 -9.02 5.21
C LEU A 285 -21.61 -9.16 3.93
N ASN A 286 -22.54 -8.22 3.72
CA ASN A 286 -23.43 -8.23 2.58
C ASN A 286 -22.66 -8.14 1.24
N ASN A 287 -21.71 -7.21 1.16
CA ASN A 287 -20.92 -7.01 -0.05
C ASN A 287 -19.92 -8.15 -0.28
N SER A 288 -19.34 -8.70 0.79
CA SER A 288 -18.40 -9.83 0.73
C SER A 288 -19.06 -11.09 0.16
N ILE A 289 -20.31 -11.39 0.58
CA ILE A 289 -21.13 -12.47 0.01
C ILE A 289 -21.40 -12.27 -1.49
N ARG A 290 -21.41 -11.02 -1.95
CA ARG A 290 -21.74 -10.65 -3.34
C ARG A 290 -20.51 -10.41 -4.20
N LEU A 291 -19.30 -10.56 -3.63
CA LEU A 291 -18.01 -10.23 -4.26
C LEU A 291 -17.86 -8.74 -4.65
N MET A 292 -18.49 -7.85 -3.89
CA MET A 292 -18.51 -6.38 -4.11
C MET A 292 -17.81 -5.62 -2.98
N GLY A 293 -16.82 -6.24 -2.33
CA GLY A 293 -16.11 -5.67 -1.17
C GLY A 293 -14.95 -4.74 -1.52
N TYR A 294 -14.68 -4.51 -2.80
CA TYR A 294 -13.50 -3.77 -3.25
C TYR A 294 -13.59 -2.28 -2.93
N TRP A 295 -12.52 -1.72 -2.37
CA TRP A 295 -12.54 -0.38 -1.78
C TRP A 295 -12.49 0.76 -2.80
N LEU A 296 -11.89 0.56 -3.98
CA LEU A 296 -11.82 1.58 -5.04
C LEU A 296 -13.09 1.70 -5.89
N VAL A 297 -14.09 0.82 -5.69
CA VAL A 297 -15.33 0.85 -6.49
C VAL A 297 -16.52 0.93 -5.55
N HIS A 298 -17.28 2.02 -5.65
CA HIS A 298 -18.45 2.21 -4.82
C HIS A 298 -19.52 1.14 -5.14
N PRO A 299 -20.24 0.57 -4.14
CA PRO A 299 -21.24 -0.47 -4.38
C PRO A 299 -22.35 -0.13 -5.39
N LYS A 300 -22.63 1.16 -5.62
CA LYS A 300 -23.59 1.62 -6.65
C LYS A 300 -23.06 1.40 -8.08
N GLU A 301 -21.75 1.51 -8.30
CA GLU A 301 -21.13 1.47 -9.64
C GLU A 301 -21.15 0.09 -10.31
N TYR A 302 -21.43 -0.97 -9.54
CA TYR A 302 -21.58 -2.34 -10.06
C TYR A 302 -22.86 -2.54 -10.88
N TYR A 303 -23.83 -1.63 -10.77
CA TYR A 303 -25.12 -1.77 -11.43
C TYR A 303 -25.30 -0.80 -12.59
N LEU A 304 -26.14 -1.23 -13.52
CA LEU A 304 -26.87 -0.36 -14.43
C LEU A 304 -28.05 0.24 -13.68
N GLU A 305 -28.18 1.56 -13.67
CA GLU A 305 -29.31 2.25 -13.01
C GLU A 305 -30.66 1.65 -13.41
N GLN A 306 -30.87 1.40 -14.71
CA GLN A 306 -32.11 0.83 -15.25
C GLN A 306 -32.39 -0.62 -14.80
N PHE A 307 -31.36 -1.39 -14.44
CA PHE A 307 -31.48 -2.81 -14.08
C PHE A 307 -31.04 -3.10 -12.63
N ARG A 308 -30.86 -2.06 -11.81
CA ARG A 308 -30.25 -2.13 -10.49
C ARG A 308 -30.92 -3.17 -9.60
N THR A 309 -32.25 -3.18 -9.52
CA THR A 309 -33.01 -4.14 -8.70
C THR A 309 -32.80 -5.58 -9.14
N ILE A 310 -32.81 -5.84 -10.46
CA ILE A 310 -32.63 -7.18 -11.01
C ILE A 310 -31.19 -7.67 -10.76
N GLN A 311 -30.20 -6.83 -11.04
CA GLN A 311 -28.79 -7.17 -10.82
C GLN A 311 -28.46 -7.34 -9.32
N PHE A 312 -29.11 -6.55 -8.46
CA PHE A 312 -29.04 -6.72 -7.02
C PHE A 312 -29.54 -8.11 -6.61
N ILE A 313 -30.72 -8.54 -7.07
CA ILE A 313 -31.25 -9.88 -6.78
C ILE A 313 -30.33 -10.97 -7.35
N LEU A 314 -29.88 -10.83 -8.60
CA LEU A 314 -29.02 -11.80 -9.28
C LEU A 314 -27.68 -12.01 -8.56
N SER A 315 -27.16 -10.99 -7.88
CA SER A 315 -25.90 -11.10 -7.13
C SER A 315 -25.95 -12.09 -5.95
N TYR A 316 -27.14 -12.45 -5.44
CA TYR A 316 -27.31 -13.46 -4.39
C TYR A 316 -27.48 -14.89 -4.94
N VAL A 317 -27.58 -15.07 -6.25
CA VAL A 317 -27.72 -16.40 -6.85
C VAL A 317 -26.48 -17.27 -6.59
N PRO A 318 -25.23 -16.81 -6.79
CA PRO A 318 -24.04 -17.62 -6.53
C PRO A 318 -23.92 -18.20 -5.10
N PRO A 319 -24.14 -17.43 -4.01
CA PRO A 319 -24.16 -18.00 -2.66
C PRO A 319 -25.28 -19.03 -2.48
N LEU A 320 -26.49 -18.78 -3.00
CA LEU A 320 -27.60 -19.74 -2.93
C LEU A 320 -27.29 -21.04 -3.68
N LEU A 321 -26.62 -20.96 -4.84
CA LEU A 321 -26.14 -22.14 -5.57
C LEU A 321 -25.09 -22.91 -4.79
N SER A 322 -24.27 -22.23 -3.97
CA SER A 322 -23.29 -22.87 -3.09
C SER A 322 -23.97 -23.66 -1.97
N LEU A 323 -24.98 -23.08 -1.33
CA LEU A 323 -25.81 -23.80 -0.35
C LEU A 323 -26.54 -25.00 -0.99
N THR A 324 -27.03 -24.81 -2.22
CA THR A 324 -27.65 -25.88 -3.00
C THR A 324 -26.65 -27.00 -3.32
N ALA A 325 -25.43 -26.66 -3.74
CA ALA A 325 -24.36 -27.63 -4.01
C ALA A 325 -24.04 -28.45 -2.74
N ILE A 326 -23.89 -27.79 -1.60
CA ILE A 326 -23.65 -28.41 -0.29
C ILE A 326 -24.76 -29.42 0.03
N TYR A 327 -26.03 -29.02 -0.15
CA TYR A 327 -27.20 -29.88 0.08
C TYR A 327 -27.23 -31.09 -0.86
N LEU A 328 -27.06 -30.87 -2.17
CA LEU A 328 -27.06 -31.94 -3.17
C LEU A 328 -25.90 -32.93 -2.95
N LEU A 329 -24.78 -32.45 -2.40
CA LEU A 329 -23.61 -33.25 -2.04
C LEU A 329 -23.66 -33.83 -0.62
N ARG A 330 -24.78 -33.74 0.11
CA ARG A 330 -24.88 -34.25 1.49
C ARG A 330 -24.46 -35.72 1.65
N LYS A 331 -24.68 -36.56 0.63
CA LYS A 331 -24.23 -37.97 0.63
C LYS A 331 -22.71 -38.13 0.45
N LYS A 332 -22.03 -37.09 -0.05
CA LYS A 332 -20.57 -36.98 -0.19
C LYS A 332 -20.04 -36.02 0.89
N HIS A 333 -20.25 -36.39 2.16
CA HIS A 333 -20.01 -35.55 3.34
C HIS A 333 -18.68 -34.77 3.31
N HIS A 334 -17.58 -35.35 2.82
CA HIS A 334 -16.28 -34.65 2.76
C HIS A 334 -16.24 -33.49 1.76
N LEU A 335 -16.75 -33.66 0.54
CA LEU A 335 -16.74 -32.57 -0.45
C LEU A 335 -17.71 -31.47 -0.04
N SER A 336 -18.87 -31.85 0.50
CA SER A 336 -19.84 -30.92 1.10
C SER A 336 -19.21 -30.12 2.25
N LEU A 337 -18.47 -30.79 3.15
CA LEU A 337 -17.74 -30.14 4.25
C LEU A 337 -16.64 -29.18 3.75
N ILE A 338 -15.86 -29.58 2.74
CA ILE A 338 -14.81 -28.71 2.17
C ILE A 338 -15.43 -27.44 1.60
N ILE A 339 -16.48 -27.56 0.78
CA ILE A 339 -17.17 -26.41 0.18
C ILE A 339 -17.73 -25.50 1.28
N MET A 340 -18.35 -26.07 2.32
CA MET A 340 -18.89 -25.33 3.45
C MET A 340 -17.79 -24.57 4.22
N LEU A 341 -16.69 -25.25 4.56
CA LEU A 341 -15.59 -24.63 5.30
C LEU A 341 -14.89 -23.54 4.47
N LEU A 342 -14.65 -23.76 3.17
CA LEU A 342 -14.10 -22.73 2.29
C LEU A 342 -15.05 -21.54 2.14
N LEU A 343 -16.36 -21.78 2.03
CA LEU A 343 -17.37 -20.73 1.94
C LEU A 343 -17.39 -19.87 3.20
N VAL A 344 -17.49 -20.51 4.38
CA VAL A 344 -17.57 -19.82 5.67
C VAL A 344 -16.27 -19.07 5.98
N SER A 345 -15.12 -19.73 5.84
CA SER A 345 -13.81 -19.09 6.07
C SER A 345 -13.54 -17.98 5.06
N GLY A 346 -13.87 -18.18 3.78
CA GLY A 346 -13.74 -17.16 2.74
C GLY A 346 -14.58 -15.92 3.05
N ILE A 347 -15.87 -16.08 3.36
CA ILE A 347 -16.75 -14.96 3.73
C ILE A 347 -16.25 -14.24 4.98
N LEU A 348 -15.87 -15.00 6.01
CA LEU A 348 -15.39 -14.43 7.27
C LEU A 348 -14.11 -13.61 7.06
N LEU A 349 -13.13 -14.16 6.34
CA LEU A 349 -11.86 -13.46 6.07
C LEU A 349 -12.00 -12.31 5.06
N ALA A 350 -13.01 -12.34 4.20
CA ALA A 350 -13.32 -11.25 3.27
C ALA A 350 -14.13 -10.11 3.90
N THR A 351 -14.67 -10.30 5.10
CA THR A 351 -15.58 -9.33 5.75
C THR A 351 -14.84 -8.46 6.77
N ALA A 352 -14.94 -7.14 6.64
CA ALA A 352 -14.59 -6.16 7.67
C ALA A 352 -15.76 -6.01 8.66
N SER A 353 -15.53 -6.42 9.90
CA SER A 353 -16.51 -6.39 11.00
C SER A 353 -15.78 -6.25 12.34
N SER A 354 -16.47 -5.87 13.41
CA SER A 354 -15.87 -5.82 14.75
C SER A 354 -15.15 -7.12 15.14
N PHE A 355 -15.77 -8.27 14.84
CA PHE A 355 -15.20 -9.58 15.14
C PHE A 355 -13.91 -9.86 14.35
N THR A 356 -13.93 -9.65 13.03
CA THR A 356 -12.76 -9.93 12.17
C THR A 356 -11.65 -8.92 12.38
N ASN A 357 -11.99 -7.65 12.61
CA ASN A 357 -11.04 -6.61 12.96
C ASN A 357 -10.27 -6.95 14.24
N THR A 358 -10.91 -7.56 15.25
CA THR A 358 -10.24 -7.97 16.49
C THR A 358 -9.10 -8.96 16.20
N PHE A 359 -9.36 -9.95 15.35
CA PHE A 359 -8.36 -10.92 14.93
C PHE A 359 -7.28 -10.31 14.02
N TYR A 360 -7.68 -9.49 13.04
CA TYR A 360 -6.75 -8.89 12.08
C TYR A 360 -5.82 -7.89 12.77
N PHE A 361 -6.36 -6.99 13.60
CA PHE A 361 -5.58 -5.97 14.31
C PHE A 361 -4.62 -6.61 15.32
N TYR A 362 -5.03 -7.69 15.99
CA TYR A 362 -4.10 -8.45 16.82
C TYR A 362 -2.92 -8.99 16.01
N ILE A 363 -3.17 -9.65 14.87
CA ILE A 363 -2.09 -10.17 14.02
C ILE A 363 -1.20 -9.03 13.51
N MET A 364 -1.80 -7.93 13.07
CA MET A 364 -1.11 -6.80 12.45
C MET A 364 -0.22 -6.01 13.41
N PHE A 365 -0.72 -5.74 14.62
CA PHE A 365 -0.09 -4.77 15.50
C PHE A 365 0.48 -5.39 16.78
N ASN A 366 -0.14 -6.45 17.30
CA ASN A 366 0.13 -6.95 18.65
C ASN A 366 0.78 -8.34 18.70
N SER A 367 0.75 -9.10 17.61
CA SER A 367 1.25 -10.48 17.59
C SER A 367 2.76 -10.57 17.32
N PRO A 368 3.42 -11.69 17.69
CA PRO A 368 4.79 -11.98 17.25
C PRO A 368 4.95 -12.04 15.71
N LEU A 369 3.83 -12.19 14.98
CA LEU A 369 3.79 -12.22 13.51
C LEU A 369 3.56 -10.84 12.88
N LYS A 370 3.62 -9.74 13.65
CA LYS A 370 3.38 -8.37 13.16
C LYS A 370 4.25 -7.97 11.95
N MET A 371 5.43 -8.57 11.80
CA MET A 371 6.28 -8.38 10.62
C MET A 371 5.63 -8.85 9.30
N PHE A 372 4.67 -9.79 9.36
CA PHE A 372 3.83 -10.22 8.24
C PHE A 372 2.41 -9.67 8.34
N GLY A 373 2.15 -8.82 9.33
CA GLY A 373 0.85 -8.24 9.62
C GLY A 373 0.26 -7.53 8.41
N TRP A 374 1.06 -6.71 7.74
CA TRP A 374 0.66 -5.94 6.57
C TRP A 374 0.01 -6.78 5.46
N VAL A 375 0.31 -8.09 5.39
CA VAL A 375 -0.31 -9.02 4.44
C VAL A 375 -1.83 -9.01 4.62
N PHE A 376 -2.35 -8.84 5.84
CA PHE A 376 -3.77 -8.85 6.22
C PHE A 376 -4.50 -7.50 6.09
N ARG A 377 -3.83 -6.44 5.62
CA ARG A 377 -4.41 -5.08 5.56
C ARG A 377 -5.66 -4.93 4.68
N GLU A 378 -5.90 -5.89 3.79
CA GLU A 378 -7.02 -5.87 2.85
C GLU A 378 -7.88 -7.13 3.00
N TYR A 379 -9.17 -6.95 3.28
CA TYR A 379 -10.12 -8.05 3.51
C TYR A 379 -10.54 -8.73 2.20
N ASP A 380 -10.99 -7.94 1.22
CA ASP A 380 -11.60 -8.42 -0.03
C ASP A 380 -10.70 -9.35 -0.87
N LYS A 381 -9.38 -9.37 -0.65
CA LYS A 381 -8.45 -10.32 -1.31
C LYS A 381 -8.88 -11.79 -1.13
N PHE A 382 -9.51 -12.14 -0.01
CA PHE A 382 -10.03 -13.49 0.24
C PHE A 382 -11.30 -13.83 -0.57
N GLY A 383 -11.88 -12.83 -1.24
CA GLY A 383 -12.92 -12.98 -2.24
C GLY A 383 -12.54 -13.94 -3.38
N LEU A 384 -11.24 -14.16 -3.65
CA LEU A 384 -10.77 -15.22 -4.56
C LEU A 384 -11.29 -16.61 -4.18
N ILE A 385 -11.29 -16.92 -2.87
CA ILE A 385 -11.72 -18.21 -2.33
C ILE A 385 -13.24 -18.36 -2.50
N ILE A 386 -13.98 -17.29 -2.22
CA ILE A 386 -15.43 -17.23 -2.40
C ILE A 386 -15.78 -17.40 -3.89
N SER A 387 -15.10 -16.67 -4.77
CA SER A 387 -15.25 -16.75 -6.23
C SER A 387 -15.00 -18.16 -6.76
N PHE A 388 -13.94 -18.83 -6.28
CA PHE A 388 -13.66 -20.22 -6.61
C PHE A 388 -14.78 -21.16 -6.14
N VAL A 389 -15.26 -21.01 -4.89
CA VAL A 389 -16.36 -21.83 -4.34
C VAL A 389 -17.66 -21.64 -5.12
N TYR A 390 -17.99 -20.40 -5.51
CA TYR A 390 -19.18 -20.09 -6.31
C TYR A 390 -19.11 -20.71 -7.69
N SER A 391 -17.95 -20.57 -8.35
CA SER A 391 -17.68 -21.18 -9.65
C SER A 391 -17.83 -22.71 -9.57
N LEU A 392 -17.20 -23.33 -8.56
CA LEU A 392 -17.24 -24.78 -8.37
C LEU A 392 -18.66 -25.26 -8.10
N SER A 393 -19.42 -24.50 -7.30
CA SER A 393 -20.82 -24.80 -6.98
C SER A 393 -21.72 -24.69 -8.21
N ILE A 394 -21.53 -23.69 -9.08
CA ILE A 394 -22.20 -23.59 -10.39
C ILE A 394 -21.93 -24.84 -11.22
N SER A 395 -20.67 -25.25 -11.34
CA SER A 395 -20.29 -26.46 -12.08
C SER A 395 -20.93 -27.72 -11.53
N LEU A 396 -20.97 -27.87 -10.20
CA LEU A 396 -21.55 -29.02 -9.51
C LEU A 396 -23.07 -29.07 -9.62
N VAL A 397 -23.77 -27.94 -9.40
CA VAL A 397 -25.24 -27.89 -9.47
C VAL A 397 -25.71 -28.25 -10.88
N LEU A 398 -25.13 -27.66 -11.92
CA LEU A 398 -25.49 -27.97 -13.31
C LEU A 398 -25.27 -29.46 -13.64
N TYR A 399 -24.15 -30.03 -13.20
CA TYR A 399 -23.87 -31.46 -13.39
C TYR A 399 -24.88 -32.34 -12.65
N LEU A 400 -25.18 -32.04 -11.39
CA LEU A 400 -26.06 -32.85 -10.53
C LEU A 400 -27.55 -32.73 -10.92
N THR A 401 -27.97 -31.61 -11.50
CA THR A 401 -29.36 -31.38 -11.91
C THR A 401 -29.64 -31.74 -13.37
N TYR A 402 -28.63 -31.98 -14.20
CA TYR A 402 -28.79 -32.23 -15.65
C TYR A 402 -29.83 -33.31 -16.01
N LYS A 403 -29.92 -34.39 -15.23
CA LYS A 403 -30.91 -35.46 -15.48
C LYS A 403 -32.35 -35.01 -15.22
N LYS A 404 -32.56 -33.92 -14.48
CA LYS A 404 -33.86 -33.33 -14.12
C LYS A 404 -34.12 -32.07 -14.96
N LYS A 405 -34.55 -32.26 -16.22
CA LYS A 405 -34.74 -31.18 -17.20
C LYS A 405 -35.55 -29.98 -16.67
N LEU A 406 -36.62 -30.25 -15.89
CA LEU A 406 -37.48 -29.23 -15.28
C LEU A 406 -36.73 -28.29 -14.31
N ILE A 407 -35.64 -28.74 -13.71
CA ILE A 407 -34.80 -27.94 -12.82
C ILE A 407 -33.60 -27.38 -13.57
N PHE A 408 -32.99 -28.21 -14.43
CA PHE A 408 -31.77 -27.86 -15.16
C PHE A 408 -31.91 -26.61 -16.04
N PHE A 409 -32.95 -26.53 -16.87
CA PHE A 409 -33.09 -25.39 -17.79
C PHE A 409 -33.34 -24.06 -17.07
N PRO A 410 -34.22 -23.98 -16.05
CA PRO A 410 -34.35 -22.77 -15.23
C PRO A 410 -33.04 -22.39 -14.52
N THR A 411 -32.33 -23.37 -13.94
CA THR A 411 -31.03 -23.10 -13.30
C THR A 411 -30.00 -22.58 -14.30
N LEU A 412 -29.94 -23.15 -15.50
CA LEU A 412 -29.05 -22.70 -16.56
C LEU A 412 -29.39 -21.27 -17.02
N ALA A 413 -30.67 -20.96 -17.20
CA ALA A 413 -31.13 -19.61 -17.58
C ALA A 413 -30.80 -18.57 -16.49
N LEU A 414 -30.99 -18.93 -15.21
CA LEU A 414 -30.63 -18.08 -14.09
C LEU A 414 -29.12 -17.81 -14.03
N ILE A 415 -28.28 -18.84 -14.21
CA ILE A 415 -26.82 -18.67 -14.27
C ILE A 415 -26.42 -17.83 -15.47
N ALA A 416 -27.06 -18.00 -16.64
CA ALA A 416 -26.81 -17.16 -17.80
C ALA A 416 -27.14 -15.68 -17.51
N ALA A 417 -28.25 -15.39 -16.82
CA ALA A 417 -28.59 -14.03 -16.39
C ALA A 417 -27.54 -13.44 -15.44
N VAL A 418 -27.02 -14.24 -14.50
CA VAL A 418 -25.90 -13.83 -13.62
C VAL A 418 -24.66 -13.50 -14.45
N LEU A 419 -24.30 -14.36 -15.41
CA LEU A 419 -23.14 -14.12 -16.29
C LEU A 419 -23.31 -12.85 -17.12
N VAL A 420 -24.49 -12.59 -17.68
CA VAL A 420 -24.76 -11.35 -18.44
C VAL A 420 -24.61 -10.13 -17.54
N SER A 421 -25.14 -10.17 -16.31
CA SER A 421 -24.98 -9.08 -15.34
C SER A 421 -23.51 -8.79 -15.02
N ASN A 422 -22.71 -9.83 -14.80
CA ASN A 422 -21.29 -9.69 -14.48
C ASN A 422 -20.46 -9.30 -15.71
N ALA A 423 -20.79 -9.83 -16.89
CA ALA A 423 -20.14 -9.49 -18.16
C ALA A 423 -20.31 -8.02 -18.53
N TYR A 424 -21.46 -7.41 -18.18
CA TYR A 424 -21.67 -5.97 -18.34
C TYR A 424 -20.64 -5.17 -17.52
N PHE A 425 -20.51 -5.47 -16.23
CA PHE A 425 -19.53 -4.78 -15.36
C PHE A 425 -18.10 -5.04 -15.83
N PHE A 426 -17.80 -6.29 -16.19
CA PHE A 426 -16.51 -6.65 -16.79
C PHE A 426 -16.19 -5.82 -18.04
N ASN A 427 -17.14 -5.66 -18.97
CA ASN A 427 -16.94 -4.80 -20.15
C ASN A 427 -16.73 -3.33 -19.75
N LYS A 428 -17.55 -2.80 -18.83
CA LYS A 428 -17.43 -1.42 -18.35
C LYS A 428 -16.02 -1.15 -17.84
N GLU A 429 -15.51 -2.00 -16.95
CA GLU A 429 -14.16 -1.83 -16.37
C GLU A 429 -13.05 -2.13 -17.38
N LEU A 430 -13.24 -3.11 -18.27
CA LEU A 430 -12.25 -3.45 -19.28
C LEU A 430 -12.04 -2.28 -20.26
N VAL A 431 -13.12 -1.68 -20.75
CA VAL A 431 -13.06 -0.51 -21.63
C VAL A 431 -12.56 0.73 -20.88
N LYS A 432 -13.00 0.96 -19.63
CA LYS A 432 -12.58 2.13 -18.86
C LYS A 432 -11.08 2.13 -18.55
N ARG A 433 -10.50 0.97 -18.21
CA ARG A 433 -9.16 0.89 -17.59
C ARG A 433 -8.07 0.25 -18.45
N TYR A 434 -8.44 -0.54 -19.46
CA TYR A 434 -7.51 -1.35 -20.25
C TYR A 434 -7.59 -1.09 -21.76
N SER A 435 -8.32 -0.05 -22.17
CA SER A 435 -8.25 0.43 -23.55
C SER A 435 -6.87 1.04 -23.78
N PRO A 436 -6.13 0.60 -24.82
CA PRO A 436 -4.83 1.20 -25.13
C PRO A 436 -4.96 2.67 -25.53
N GLU A 437 -3.99 3.48 -25.13
CA GLU A 437 -3.91 4.90 -25.46
C GLU A 437 -2.54 5.25 -26.05
N ILE A 438 -2.48 6.24 -26.94
CA ILE A 438 -1.24 6.63 -27.62
C ILE A 438 -0.46 7.57 -26.69
N ILE A 439 0.75 7.15 -26.32
CA ILE A 439 1.68 8.01 -25.57
C ILE A 439 2.30 9.01 -26.54
N PRO A 440 2.33 10.31 -26.21
CA PRO A 440 2.95 11.32 -27.08
C PRO A 440 4.41 11.00 -27.39
N GLU A 441 4.81 11.24 -28.64
CA GLU A 441 6.13 10.87 -29.17
C GLU A 441 7.29 11.60 -28.43
N GLU A 442 7.01 12.77 -27.87
CA GLU A 442 7.93 13.58 -27.07
C GLU A 442 8.56 12.79 -25.92
N PHE A 443 7.80 11.90 -25.28
CA PHE A 443 8.31 11.05 -24.19
C PHE A 443 9.36 10.07 -24.68
N ARG A 444 9.17 9.48 -25.86
CA ARG A 444 10.13 8.55 -26.46
C ARG A 444 11.42 9.27 -26.84
N VAL A 445 11.30 10.46 -27.43
CA VAL A 445 12.45 11.29 -27.82
C VAL A 445 13.31 11.67 -26.61
N VAL A 446 12.69 12.16 -25.53
CA VAL A 446 13.41 12.52 -24.29
C VAL A 446 14.06 11.29 -23.65
N THR A 447 13.35 10.16 -23.62
CA THR A 447 13.87 8.92 -23.01
C THR A 447 15.09 8.37 -23.76
N GLU A 448 15.09 8.42 -25.10
CA GLU A 448 16.26 8.01 -25.88
C GLU A 448 17.41 9.01 -25.83
N MET A 449 17.13 10.31 -25.73
CA MET A 449 18.17 11.31 -25.49
C MET A 449 18.91 11.03 -24.17
N ILE A 450 18.17 10.81 -23.08
CA ILE A 450 18.74 10.50 -21.76
C ILE A 450 19.55 9.20 -21.79
N LYS A 451 19.09 8.20 -22.55
CA LYS A 451 19.73 6.88 -22.65
C LYS A 451 21.09 6.91 -23.35
N GLN A 452 21.33 7.90 -24.22
CA GLN A 452 22.59 8.04 -24.95
C GLN A 452 23.74 8.55 -24.08
N ASP A 453 23.45 9.13 -22.91
CA ASP A 453 24.47 9.56 -21.97
C ASP A 453 25.14 8.35 -21.30
N PRO A 454 26.46 8.16 -21.49
CA PRO A 454 27.19 7.01 -20.97
C PRO A 454 27.43 7.07 -19.46
N GLU A 455 27.26 8.23 -18.81
CA GLU A 455 27.40 8.36 -17.36
C GLU A 455 26.23 7.71 -16.62
N GLU A 456 26.45 7.38 -15.34
CA GLU A 456 25.39 6.87 -14.47
C GLU A 456 24.86 7.96 -13.57
N PHE A 457 23.56 8.25 -13.65
CA PHE A 457 22.89 9.35 -12.93
C PHE A 457 21.42 9.02 -12.70
N ASN A 458 20.75 9.85 -11.91
CA ASN A 458 19.29 9.83 -11.77
C ASN A 458 18.62 10.95 -12.58
N VAL A 459 17.33 10.77 -12.85
CA VAL A 459 16.48 11.73 -13.57
C VAL A 459 15.33 12.17 -12.67
N ALA A 460 15.07 13.46 -12.59
CA ALA A 460 13.88 14.00 -11.93
C ALA A 460 12.81 14.30 -12.97
N TRP A 461 11.66 13.63 -12.87
CA TRP A 461 10.46 13.96 -13.65
C TRP A 461 9.52 14.76 -12.76
N TYR A 462 9.08 15.95 -13.19
CA TYR A 462 8.24 16.81 -12.35
C TYR A 462 7.12 17.48 -13.14
N PRO A 463 5.86 17.47 -12.66
CA PRO A 463 5.38 16.83 -11.43
C PRO A 463 5.29 15.30 -11.53
N GLY A 464 5.44 14.61 -10.40
CA GLY A 464 5.47 13.15 -10.32
C GLY A 464 4.14 12.44 -10.10
N VAL A 465 3.05 13.18 -9.82
CA VAL A 465 1.81 12.64 -9.22
C VAL A 465 0.51 12.86 -10.01
N PRO A 466 0.32 13.95 -10.80
CA PRO A 466 -0.97 14.18 -11.45
C PRO A 466 -1.13 13.38 -12.76
N ASN A 467 -2.39 13.26 -13.19
CA ASN A 467 -2.82 12.50 -14.36
C ASN A 467 -2.81 13.38 -15.62
N PRO A 468 -2.08 13.00 -16.68
CA PRO A 468 -1.92 13.87 -17.83
C PRO A 468 -3.21 14.15 -18.58
N PHE A 469 -3.37 15.36 -19.13
CA PHE A 469 -4.56 15.74 -19.90
C PHE A 469 -4.77 14.89 -21.15
N TRP A 470 -3.71 14.28 -21.69
CA TRP A 470 -3.78 13.38 -22.85
C TRP A 470 -4.23 11.97 -22.45
N ALA A 471 -4.19 11.63 -21.16
CA ALA A 471 -4.68 10.36 -20.64
C ALA A 471 -6.16 10.42 -20.28
N LYS A 472 -6.92 9.41 -20.74
CA LYS A 472 -8.35 9.28 -20.44
C LYS A 472 -8.62 8.56 -19.12
N ASN A 473 -7.65 7.80 -18.61
CA ASN A 473 -7.79 7.02 -17.38
C ASN A 473 -7.59 7.89 -16.13
N GLU A 474 -8.50 7.80 -15.16
CA GLU A 474 -8.52 8.63 -13.94
C GLU A 474 -7.51 8.16 -12.86
N ASP A 475 -6.94 6.96 -12.97
CA ASP A 475 -6.08 6.35 -11.93
C ASP A 475 -4.68 5.98 -12.49
N VAL A 476 -3.98 7.00 -13.01
CA VAL A 476 -2.55 6.93 -13.37
C VAL A 476 -1.74 7.35 -12.14
N ARG A 477 -1.47 6.39 -11.25
CA ARG A 477 -0.63 6.63 -10.07
C ARG A 477 0.82 6.92 -10.47
N TYR A 478 1.58 7.51 -9.52
CA TYR A 478 3.03 7.82 -9.41
C TYR A 478 4.04 7.08 -10.31
N THR A 479 3.68 5.93 -10.85
CA THR A 479 4.47 5.01 -11.66
C THR A 479 4.74 5.43 -13.10
N PHE A 480 3.90 6.24 -13.76
CA PHE A 480 4.08 6.50 -15.21
C PHE A 480 5.46 7.09 -15.52
N SER A 481 5.81 8.23 -14.90
CA SER A 481 7.11 8.89 -15.09
C SER A 481 8.30 8.01 -14.70
N ASN A 482 8.13 7.15 -13.69
CA ASN A 482 9.17 6.23 -13.22
C ASN A 482 9.43 5.10 -14.22
N LEU A 483 8.37 4.52 -14.79
CA LEU A 483 8.47 3.35 -15.65
C LEU A 483 8.96 3.69 -17.06
N ILE A 484 8.60 4.88 -17.58
CA ILE A 484 9.05 5.31 -18.90
C ILE A 484 10.53 5.69 -18.92
N SER A 485 11.12 6.07 -17.78
CA SER A 485 12.49 6.55 -17.77
C SER A 485 13.49 5.42 -18.09
N SER A 486 14.44 5.74 -18.96
CA SER A 486 15.53 4.84 -19.37
C SER A 486 16.61 4.72 -18.30
N LYS A 487 16.76 5.76 -17.46
CA LYS A 487 17.64 5.82 -16.29
C LYS A 487 16.77 5.91 -15.01
N PRO A 488 17.33 5.62 -13.82
CA PRO A 488 16.57 5.64 -12.57
C PRO A 488 15.90 7.00 -12.30
N ALA A 489 14.60 6.99 -12.04
CA ALA A 489 13.82 8.18 -11.75
C ALA A 489 13.70 8.40 -10.23
N VAL A 490 13.91 9.62 -9.75
CA VAL A 490 13.85 9.93 -8.31
C VAL A 490 12.43 10.09 -7.76
N THR A 491 11.40 10.10 -8.63
CA THR A 491 9.99 10.24 -8.26
C THR A 491 9.32 8.99 -7.68
N THR A 492 10.09 7.97 -7.27
CA THR A 492 9.53 6.73 -6.72
C THR A 492 9.34 6.76 -5.21
N HIS A 493 10.04 7.64 -4.48
CA HIS A 493 10.07 7.66 -3.02
C HIS A 493 9.42 8.91 -2.43
N SER A 494 8.76 8.71 -1.29
CA SER A 494 7.95 9.75 -0.67
C SER A 494 8.72 10.94 -0.14
N SER A 495 9.83 10.65 0.51
CA SER A 495 10.77 11.65 0.99
C SER A 495 11.35 12.49 -0.17
N ILE A 496 11.64 11.88 -1.33
CA ILE A 496 12.25 12.58 -2.46
C ILE A 496 11.22 13.37 -3.28
N ILE A 497 9.97 12.90 -3.41
CA ILE A 497 8.91 13.72 -4.01
C ILE A 497 8.65 14.96 -3.15
N ASN A 498 8.61 14.83 -1.82
CA ASN A 498 8.47 15.99 -0.92
C ASN A 498 9.64 16.97 -1.08
N TYR A 499 10.86 16.45 -1.25
CA TYR A 499 12.03 17.26 -1.58
C TYR A 499 11.84 18.03 -2.89
N LEU A 500 11.45 17.36 -3.98
CA LEU A 500 11.20 18.03 -5.27
C LEU A 500 10.07 19.05 -5.18
N ASN A 501 8.98 18.73 -4.51
CA ASN A 501 7.86 19.66 -4.27
C ASN A 501 8.31 20.89 -3.48
N TYR A 502 9.25 20.75 -2.55
CA TYR A 502 9.84 21.86 -1.82
C TYR A 502 10.72 22.73 -2.74
N LEU A 503 11.57 22.12 -3.57
CA LEU A 503 12.44 22.84 -4.52
C LEU A 503 11.64 23.65 -5.56
N MET A 504 10.57 23.05 -6.08
CA MET A 504 9.77 23.61 -7.18
C MET A 504 8.63 24.52 -6.69
N ASP A 505 8.50 24.73 -5.38
CA ASP A 505 7.52 25.65 -4.80
C ASP A 505 7.85 27.11 -5.17
N ASN A 506 6.84 27.89 -5.55
CA ASN A 506 6.98 29.30 -5.93
C ASN A 506 7.67 30.14 -4.83
N GLY A 507 7.39 29.86 -3.56
CA GLY A 507 8.00 30.56 -2.43
C GLY A 507 9.49 30.23 -2.22
N ASN A 508 9.99 29.16 -2.85
CA ASN A 508 11.31 28.58 -2.56
C ASN A 508 12.27 28.68 -3.75
N ILE A 509 11.78 28.47 -4.98
CA ILE A 509 12.61 28.32 -6.18
C ILE A 509 13.56 29.50 -6.43
N HIS A 510 13.18 30.71 -6.02
CA HIS A 510 13.99 31.92 -6.17
C HIS A 510 15.14 32.03 -5.18
N TYR A 511 15.08 31.32 -4.06
CA TYR A 511 16.04 31.40 -2.96
C TYR A 511 16.96 30.18 -2.88
N ILE A 512 16.73 29.18 -3.73
CA ILE A 512 17.49 27.92 -3.74
C ILE A 512 18.24 27.80 -5.06
N ASN A 513 19.48 27.31 -5.00
CA ASN A 513 20.19 26.85 -6.19
C ASN A 513 19.69 25.44 -6.53
N VAL A 514 18.75 25.35 -7.47
CA VAL A 514 18.07 24.09 -7.81
C VAL A 514 19.05 23.03 -8.32
N GLY A 515 20.05 23.40 -9.14
CA GLY A 515 21.05 22.45 -9.65
C GLY A 515 21.88 21.79 -8.54
N LYS A 516 22.39 22.57 -7.57
CA LYS A 516 23.14 22.02 -6.42
C LYS A 516 22.26 21.12 -5.55
N ALA A 517 21.01 21.52 -5.32
CA ALA A 517 20.05 20.73 -4.57
C ALA A 517 19.79 19.38 -5.27
N LEU A 518 19.53 19.39 -6.57
CA LEU A 518 19.34 18.18 -7.38
C LEU A 518 20.56 17.25 -7.39
N ASP A 519 21.78 17.79 -7.33
CA ASP A 519 23.00 17.00 -7.24
C ASP A 519 23.09 16.16 -5.95
N SER A 520 22.50 16.63 -4.85
CA SER A 520 22.48 15.90 -3.56
C SER A 520 21.80 14.53 -3.65
N VAL A 521 20.92 14.35 -4.63
CA VAL A 521 20.22 13.12 -4.99
C VAL A 521 20.65 12.57 -6.35
N GLY A 522 21.81 13.00 -6.85
CA GLY A 522 22.46 12.47 -8.05
C GLY A 522 21.70 12.76 -9.35
N VAL A 523 20.91 13.83 -9.42
CA VAL A 523 20.11 14.17 -10.59
C VAL A 523 20.92 14.99 -11.59
N LYS A 524 21.11 14.42 -12.79
CA LYS A 524 21.75 15.10 -13.93
C LYS A 524 20.75 15.77 -14.86
N TYR A 525 19.55 15.20 -15.01
CA TYR A 525 18.50 15.70 -15.88
C TYR A 525 17.21 15.95 -15.10
N LEU A 526 16.66 17.16 -15.25
CA LEU A 526 15.33 17.53 -14.78
C LEU A 526 14.39 17.64 -15.97
N VAL A 527 13.33 16.85 -15.98
CA VAL A 527 12.30 16.84 -17.01
C VAL A 527 11.02 17.45 -16.43
N ILE A 528 10.66 18.62 -16.94
CA ILE A 528 9.41 19.31 -16.61
C ILE A 528 8.31 18.85 -17.55
N ARG A 529 7.21 18.40 -16.96
CA ARG A 529 5.99 17.94 -17.61
C ARG A 529 4.96 19.06 -17.65
N LYS A 530 4.53 19.43 -18.87
CA LYS A 530 3.50 20.45 -19.15
C LYS A 530 2.14 19.84 -19.45
N ASP A 531 2.05 18.52 -19.43
CA ASP A 531 0.87 17.75 -19.76
C ASP A 531 -0.21 17.77 -18.66
N GLU A 532 -0.19 18.78 -17.78
CA GLU A 532 -0.93 18.83 -16.52
C GLU A 532 -1.49 20.23 -16.23
N SER A 533 -2.80 20.34 -15.95
CA SER A 533 -3.51 21.63 -15.77
C SER A 533 -3.41 22.23 -14.36
N VAL A 534 -2.76 21.54 -13.41
CA VAL A 534 -2.76 21.94 -11.98
C VAL A 534 -1.83 23.14 -11.73
N PHE A 535 -0.92 23.44 -12.64
CA PHE A 535 0.11 24.48 -12.47
C PHE A 535 -0.09 25.74 -13.33
N ASP A 536 -1.26 25.91 -13.96
CA ASP A 536 -1.56 27.03 -14.88
C ASP A 536 -1.35 28.44 -14.27
N ASN A 537 -1.30 28.56 -12.94
CA ASN A 537 -1.12 29.83 -12.23
C ASN A 537 0.34 30.18 -11.86
N PHE A 538 1.33 29.35 -12.21
CA PHE A 538 2.72 29.53 -11.80
C PHE A 538 3.71 29.29 -12.95
N ASP A 539 4.52 30.32 -13.27
CA ASP A 539 5.57 30.24 -14.30
C ASP A 539 6.82 29.49 -13.78
N LEU A 540 6.70 28.17 -13.61
CA LEU A 540 7.79 27.31 -13.16
C LEU A 540 8.97 27.35 -14.15
N GLU A 541 8.69 27.30 -15.46
CA GLU A 541 9.74 27.23 -16.48
C GLU A 541 10.53 28.54 -16.55
N GLY A 542 9.87 29.70 -16.53
CA GLY A 542 10.55 30.99 -16.46
C GLY A 542 11.45 31.11 -15.23
N ASN A 543 11.02 30.57 -14.08
CA ASN A 543 11.83 30.55 -12.87
C ASN A 543 13.04 29.60 -12.96
N LEU A 544 12.88 28.45 -13.62
CA LEU A 544 13.99 27.53 -13.88
C LEU A 544 14.98 28.09 -14.91
N ASP A 545 14.51 28.86 -15.89
CA ASP A 545 15.37 29.52 -16.87
C ASP A 545 16.30 30.57 -16.24
N LEU A 546 15.91 31.14 -15.09
CA LEU A 546 16.75 32.06 -14.31
C LEU A 546 17.86 31.33 -13.52
N GLN A 547 17.78 30.01 -13.36
CA GLN A 547 18.77 29.23 -12.61
C GLN A 547 20.04 29.01 -13.43
N THR A 548 21.12 29.70 -13.08
CA THR A 548 22.41 29.57 -13.78
C THR A 548 23.03 28.16 -13.71
N SER A 549 22.68 27.40 -12.66
CA SER A 549 23.08 26.01 -12.44
C SER A 549 22.35 25.01 -13.35
N LEU A 550 21.30 25.44 -14.05
CA LEU A 550 20.58 24.63 -15.02
C LEU A 550 20.85 25.12 -16.45
N GLN A 551 20.69 24.23 -17.42
CA GLN A 551 20.69 24.56 -18.85
C GLN A 551 19.51 23.89 -19.52
N LYS A 552 18.60 24.68 -20.09
CA LYS A 552 17.57 24.15 -20.98
C LYS A 552 18.23 23.51 -22.21
N LEU A 553 18.01 22.21 -22.41
CA LEU A 553 18.53 21.44 -23.54
C LEU A 553 17.51 21.33 -24.67
N SER A 554 16.26 21.08 -24.32
CA SER A 554 15.17 20.89 -25.27
C SER A 554 13.84 21.31 -24.68
N GLU A 555 12.95 21.80 -25.52
CA GLU A 555 11.59 22.16 -25.16
C GLU A 555 10.65 21.68 -26.27
N THR A 556 9.59 20.97 -25.88
CA THR A 556 8.51 20.49 -26.74
C THR A 556 7.18 21.03 -26.24
N GLY A 557 6.08 20.69 -26.93
CA GLY A 557 4.74 21.09 -26.48
C GLY A 557 4.35 20.51 -25.11
N LEU A 558 4.95 19.38 -24.70
CA LEU A 558 4.59 18.68 -23.47
C LEU A 558 5.73 18.57 -22.45
N LEU A 559 6.99 18.72 -22.87
CA LEU A 559 8.15 18.44 -22.03
C LEU A 559 9.23 19.51 -22.20
N THR A 560 9.88 19.87 -21.10
CA THR A 560 11.11 20.68 -21.11
C THR A 560 12.19 19.93 -20.35
N VAL A 561 13.38 19.83 -20.93
CA VAL A 561 14.52 19.13 -20.34
C VAL A 561 15.61 20.11 -19.97
N TYR A 562 16.01 20.09 -18.71
CA TYR A 562 17.13 20.83 -18.16
C TYR A 562 18.28 19.89 -17.81
N LEU A 563 19.49 20.26 -18.21
CA LEU A 563 20.74 19.67 -17.74
C LEU A 563 21.18 20.38 -16.47
N ASN A 564 21.50 19.60 -15.43
CA ASN A 564 22.12 20.10 -14.21
C ASN A 564 23.63 20.26 -14.41
N LYS A 565 24.13 21.50 -14.45
CA LYS A 565 25.57 21.79 -14.61
C LYS A 565 26.37 21.52 -13.34
N GLU A 566 25.69 21.43 -12.20
CA GLU A 566 26.30 21.16 -10.90
C GLU A 566 26.44 19.66 -10.63
N TYR A 567 26.07 18.80 -11.58
CA TYR A 567 26.15 17.35 -11.40
C TYR A 567 27.59 16.87 -11.15
N THR A 568 27.80 16.15 -10.05
CA THR A 568 29.12 15.74 -9.57
C THR A 568 29.42 14.26 -9.76
N GLY A 569 28.38 13.43 -9.87
CA GLY A 569 28.48 11.97 -10.00
C GLY A 569 27.40 11.25 -9.19
N LEU A 570 27.16 9.97 -9.50
CA LEU A 570 26.27 9.12 -8.69
C LEU A 570 26.94 8.67 -7.38
N VAL A 571 28.27 8.62 -7.36
CA VAL A 571 29.08 8.33 -6.17
C VAL A 571 29.97 9.53 -5.89
N ASN A 572 29.89 10.05 -4.66
CA ASN A 572 30.66 11.21 -4.20
C ASN A 572 31.48 10.86 -2.97
N PHE A 573 32.53 11.63 -2.71
CA PHE A 573 33.37 11.49 -1.52
C PHE A 573 33.41 12.78 -0.71
N TYR A 574 32.73 12.77 0.43
CA TYR A 574 32.62 13.91 1.31
C TYR A 574 33.69 13.89 2.37
N ARG A 575 34.29 15.07 2.62
CA ARG A 575 35.31 15.28 3.65
C ARG A 575 34.83 16.17 4.77
N TYR A 576 33.70 16.82 4.58
CA TYR A 576 33.11 17.75 5.52
C TYR A 576 31.60 17.50 5.59
N LYS A 577 31.01 17.80 6.74
CA LYS A 577 29.55 17.89 6.87
C LYS A 577 29.12 19.17 7.54
N ILE A 578 27.98 19.69 7.11
CA ILE A 578 27.29 20.79 7.78
C ILE A 578 26.08 20.23 8.48
N SER A 579 26.04 20.38 9.80
CA SER A 579 24.91 19.96 10.61
C SER A 579 23.93 21.11 10.80
N THR A 580 22.67 20.89 10.43
CA THR A 580 21.61 21.93 10.41
C THR A 580 20.31 21.43 11.04
N ASN A 581 19.65 22.31 11.80
CA ASN A 581 18.31 22.05 12.36
C ASN A 581 17.20 22.85 11.69
N TYR A 582 17.49 23.45 10.53
CA TYR A 582 16.54 24.19 9.72
C TYR A 582 15.68 23.28 8.81
N GLY A 583 15.97 21.98 8.74
CA GLY A 583 15.34 21.08 7.77
C GLY A 583 15.63 21.55 6.34
N LEU A 584 14.67 21.45 5.43
CA LEU A 584 14.85 21.87 4.03
C LEU A 584 15.04 23.38 3.85
N GLU A 585 14.67 24.19 4.84
CA GLU A 585 14.92 25.64 4.83
C GLU A 585 16.41 25.99 4.81
N ALA A 586 17.27 25.05 5.20
CA ALA A 586 18.70 25.21 5.13
C ALA A 586 19.15 25.55 3.69
N LEU A 587 18.48 24.99 2.67
CA LEU A 587 18.82 25.18 1.24
C LEU A 587 18.69 26.63 0.76
N LYS A 588 17.94 27.47 1.51
CA LYS A 588 17.78 28.90 1.24
C LYS A 588 18.94 29.74 1.81
N ASN A 589 19.79 29.16 2.66
CA ASN A 589 20.84 29.88 3.35
C ASN A 589 21.97 30.25 2.36
N PRO A 590 22.42 31.53 2.30
CA PRO A 590 23.56 31.94 1.50
C PRO A 590 24.85 31.13 1.74
N LYS A 591 25.07 30.65 2.97
CA LYS A 591 26.19 29.74 3.28
C LYS A 591 26.04 28.40 2.56
N GLU A 592 24.83 27.85 2.50
CA GLU A 592 24.55 26.61 1.77
C GLU A 592 24.62 26.78 0.26
N LEU A 593 24.18 27.94 -0.26
CA LEU A 593 24.33 28.31 -1.68
C LEU A 593 25.80 28.36 -2.12
N SER A 594 26.73 28.63 -1.18
CA SER A 594 28.18 28.63 -1.41
C SER A 594 28.85 27.26 -1.26
N LEU A 595 28.13 26.22 -0.84
CA LEU A 595 28.71 24.90 -0.65
C LEU A 595 29.20 24.29 -1.94
N ASN A 596 30.31 23.57 -1.83
CA ASN A 596 30.79 22.69 -2.88
C ASN A 596 30.16 21.29 -2.67
N PRO A 597 29.18 20.90 -3.50
CA PRO A 597 28.51 19.61 -3.37
C PRO A 597 29.46 18.42 -3.63
N ARG A 598 30.69 18.65 -4.11
CA ARG A 598 31.70 17.58 -4.27
C ARG A 598 32.35 17.12 -2.97
N THR A 599 32.31 17.92 -1.90
CA THR A 599 33.06 17.61 -0.65
C THR A 599 32.28 17.76 0.63
N THR A 600 31.12 18.40 0.57
CA THR A 600 30.33 18.71 1.74
C THR A 600 28.91 18.21 1.56
N PHE A 601 28.44 17.42 2.51
CA PHE A 601 27.04 17.02 2.57
C PHE A 601 26.31 17.73 3.71
N ILE A 602 24.99 17.76 3.62
CA ILE A 602 24.11 18.35 4.63
C ILE A 602 23.64 17.25 5.58
N ASP A 603 23.89 17.46 6.87
CA ASP A 603 23.54 16.59 7.98
C ASP A 603 22.36 17.18 8.75
N TYR A 604 21.16 16.79 8.36
CA TYR A 604 19.93 17.26 8.99
C TYR A 604 19.82 16.68 10.41
N THR A 605 19.79 17.50 11.45
CA THR A 605 19.76 17.01 12.84
C THR A 605 18.47 16.28 13.20
N ASP A 606 17.41 16.55 12.47
CA ASP A 606 16.14 15.83 12.54
C ASP A 606 16.15 14.52 11.72
N LYS A 607 17.22 14.23 10.99
CA LYS A 607 17.50 12.93 10.36
C LYS A 607 19.01 12.70 10.27
N PRO A 608 19.68 12.59 11.43
CA PRO A 608 21.12 12.71 11.54
C PRO A 608 21.82 11.56 10.82
N SER A 609 22.89 11.88 10.09
CA SER A 609 23.88 10.91 9.64
C SER A 609 24.65 10.40 10.85
N GLU A 610 24.71 9.08 11.04
CA GLU A 610 25.46 8.45 12.15
C GLU A 610 26.99 8.55 12.00
N THR A 611 27.46 9.47 11.14
CA THR A 611 28.88 9.67 10.79
C THR A 611 29.67 10.36 11.91
N LYS A 612 30.87 9.84 12.19
CA LYS A 612 31.81 10.26 13.25
C LYS A 612 33.21 10.62 12.73
N LEU A 613 33.60 10.21 11.52
CA LEU A 613 34.98 10.34 11.04
C LEU A 613 35.33 11.68 10.39
N ILE A 614 34.34 12.51 10.07
CA ILE A 614 34.57 13.78 9.34
C ILE A 614 34.31 15.03 10.21
N PRO A 615 35.03 16.13 9.96
CA PRO A 615 34.77 17.41 10.61
C PRO A 615 33.34 17.91 10.39
N VAL A 616 32.76 18.42 11.46
CA VAL A 616 31.40 19.00 11.49
C VAL A 616 31.48 20.51 11.62
N SER A 617 30.84 21.21 10.70
CA SER A 617 30.47 22.61 10.87
C SER A 617 28.99 22.67 11.27
N TYR A 618 28.64 23.56 12.18
CA TYR A 618 27.27 23.68 12.69
C TYR A 618 26.62 24.94 12.13
N ASP A 619 25.50 24.78 11.43
CA ASP A 619 24.59 25.84 11.01
C ASP A 619 23.25 25.65 11.72
N LEU A 620 23.21 26.01 12.99
CA LEU A 620 22.06 25.76 13.87
C LEU A 620 21.44 27.07 14.31
N SER A 621 20.11 27.06 14.45
CA SER A 621 19.38 28.10 15.16
C SER A 621 19.95 28.27 16.57
N PRO A 622 20.41 29.48 16.99
CA PRO A 622 21.05 29.71 18.28
C PRO A 622 20.23 29.24 19.49
N ASN A 623 18.91 29.24 19.37
CA ASN A 623 17.97 28.83 20.42
C ASN A 623 17.67 27.31 20.45
N ASN A 624 18.30 26.49 19.61
CA ASN A 624 17.98 25.07 19.48
C ASN A 624 19.21 24.20 19.19
N THR A 625 20.34 24.54 19.80
CA THR A 625 21.66 23.94 19.50
C THR A 625 21.87 22.58 20.16
N ILE A 626 20.95 22.20 21.04
CA ILE A 626 20.79 20.87 21.60
C ILE A 626 20.68 19.77 20.52
N ASP A 627 20.08 20.10 19.37
CA ASP A 627 19.97 19.19 18.23
C ASP A 627 21.33 18.65 17.75
N GLY A 628 22.40 19.45 17.85
CA GLY A 628 23.73 19.05 17.39
C GLY A 628 24.46 18.04 18.30
N VAL A 629 23.90 17.71 19.47
CA VAL A 629 24.54 16.86 20.48
C VAL A 629 23.66 15.77 21.08
N ILE A 630 22.34 15.89 20.95
CA ILE A 630 21.40 15.04 21.70
C ILE A 630 21.41 13.58 21.26
N ASP A 631 21.78 13.28 20.02
CA ASP A 631 21.88 11.92 19.49
C ASP A 631 22.87 11.02 20.23
N ARG A 632 23.79 11.58 21.01
CA ARG A 632 24.67 10.80 21.89
C ARG A 632 23.89 9.97 22.92
N PHE A 633 22.64 10.32 23.19
CA PHE A 633 21.74 9.64 24.12
C PHE A 633 20.63 8.85 23.41
N GLU A 634 20.80 8.54 22.13
CA GLU A 634 19.80 7.84 21.31
C GLU A 634 19.26 6.56 21.94
N ASN A 635 20.11 5.78 22.59
CA ASN A 635 19.74 4.52 23.25
C ASN A 635 18.74 4.70 24.40
N LYS A 636 18.49 5.94 24.84
CA LYS A 636 17.51 6.30 25.88
C LYS A 636 16.26 6.99 25.32
N PHE A 637 16.15 7.17 24.00
CA PHE A 637 14.97 7.80 23.40
C PHE A 637 13.75 6.90 23.55
N ILE A 638 12.64 7.52 23.94
CA ILE A 638 11.33 6.92 24.02
C ILE A 638 10.49 7.56 22.91
N PHE A 639 9.94 6.74 22.02
CA PHE A 639 9.15 7.22 20.87
C PHE A 639 7.66 6.92 21.10
N PRO A 640 6.83 7.93 21.45
CA PRO A 640 5.39 7.75 21.61
C PRO A 640 4.71 7.16 20.36
N PHE A 641 5.29 7.38 19.18
CA PHE A 641 4.87 6.82 17.90
C PHE A 641 4.66 5.29 17.97
N ARG A 642 5.52 4.56 18.70
CA ARG A 642 5.45 3.10 18.81
C ARG A 642 4.28 2.59 19.67
N HIS A 643 3.53 3.49 20.31
CA HIS A 643 2.51 3.15 21.30
C HIS A 643 1.08 3.49 20.88
N THR A 644 0.86 3.94 19.63
CA THR A 644 -0.47 4.15 19.06
C THR A 644 -0.59 3.51 17.68
N THR A 645 -1.79 3.07 17.32
CA THR A 645 -2.12 2.45 16.02
C THR A 645 -3.14 3.27 15.23
N LYS A 646 -3.62 4.38 15.81
CA LYS A 646 -4.62 5.27 15.21
C LYS A 646 -3.93 6.30 14.35
N LYS A 647 -4.34 6.52 13.10
CA LYS A 647 -3.83 7.60 12.24
C LYS A 647 -4.73 8.83 12.31
N ASP A 648 -4.20 10.02 12.00
CA ASP A 648 -5.01 11.23 11.91
C ASP A 648 -6.17 11.07 10.92
N ASP A 649 -7.35 11.53 11.32
CA ASP A 649 -8.63 11.44 10.61
C ASP A 649 -9.40 12.78 10.63
N GLY A 650 -8.73 13.88 10.99
CA GLY A 650 -9.34 15.21 11.16
C GLY A 650 -10.07 15.44 12.48
N ASN A 651 -10.42 14.40 13.24
CA ASN A 651 -11.20 14.51 14.48
C ASN A 651 -10.32 14.65 15.73
N ALA A 652 -10.83 15.36 16.74
CA ALA A 652 -10.24 15.36 18.08
C ALA A 652 -10.60 14.08 18.85
N GLY A 653 -9.73 13.64 19.78
CA GLY A 653 -10.09 12.59 20.75
C GLY A 653 -8.97 11.65 21.17
N TYR A 654 -7.94 11.45 20.36
CA TYR A 654 -6.79 10.61 20.72
C TYR A 654 -5.52 11.19 20.13
N TRP A 655 -4.37 10.80 20.68
CA TRP A 655 -3.10 10.98 19.98
C TRP A 655 -2.98 9.94 18.87
N LYS A 656 -2.60 10.41 17.69
CA LYS A 656 -2.62 9.65 16.44
C LYS A 656 -1.26 9.71 15.75
N LEU A 657 -0.94 8.70 14.97
CA LEU A 657 0.25 8.64 14.13
C LEU A 657 0.18 9.74 13.07
N GLY A 658 1.27 10.48 12.97
CA GLY A 658 1.62 11.37 11.87
C GLY A 658 3.01 11.04 11.36
N SER A 659 3.30 11.46 10.13
CA SER A 659 4.62 11.38 9.53
C SER A 659 4.89 12.65 8.76
N LEU A 660 6.16 13.04 8.77
CA LEU A 660 6.73 14.13 7.99
C LEU A 660 7.19 13.68 6.59
N GLU A 661 7.09 12.38 6.26
CA GLU A 661 7.66 11.79 5.04
C GLU A 661 6.75 10.82 4.22
N ASP A 662 5.55 10.40 4.66
CA ASP A 662 4.71 9.37 3.99
C ASP A 662 3.85 9.91 2.81
N LEU A 663 4.00 9.33 1.59
CA LEU A 663 3.20 9.67 0.39
C LEU A 663 1.91 8.86 0.23
N ASN A 664 1.84 7.64 0.74
CA ASN A 664 0.90 6.64 0.22
C ASN A 664 -0.57 6.99 0.46
N HIS A 665 -0.85 7.94 1.37
CA HIS A 665 -2.21 8.28 1.81
C HIS A 665 -2.39 9.77 2.15
N ALA A 666 -1.87 10.65 1.30
CA ALA A 666 -1.86 12.11 1.43
C ALA A 666 -0.93 12.65 2.53
N GLU A 667 -0.02 13.50 2.06
CA GLU A 667 1.26 13.93 2.62
C GLU A 667 1.19 14.76 3.91
N THR A 668 2.37 14.99 4.49
CA THR A 668 2.70 16.04 5.46
C THR A 668 2.35 17.43 4.97
N LYS A 669 2.67 17.80 3.71
CA LYS A 669 2.26 19.10 3.14
C LYS A 669 0.74 19.15 3.02
N PHE A 670 0.08 18.10 2.50
CA PHE A 670 -1.38 18.05 2.51
C PHE A 670 -1.97 18.16 3.92
N PHE A 671 -1.46 17.43 4.91
CA PHE A 671 -2.02 17.38 6.25
C PHE A 671 -1.74 18.65 7.08
N PHE A 672 -0.47 19.01 7.25
CA PHE A 672 -0.05 20.15 8.05
C PHE A 672 -0.35 21.47 7.34
N SER A 673 -0.17 21.57 6.00
CA SER A 673 -0.54 22.82 5.29
C SER A 673 -2.05 23.06 5.31
N ASN A 674 -2.89 22.02 5.31
CA ASN A 674 -4.35 22.20 5.51
C ASN A 674 -4.70 22.70 6.92
N LEU A 675 -3.81 22.50 7.90
CA LEU A 675 -3.89 23.13 9.22
C LEU A 675 -3.25 24.53 9.25
N GLY A 676 -2.75 25.01 8.11
CA GLY A 676 -1.98 26.24 7.99
C GLY A 676 -0.56 26.14 8.55
N LEU A 677 -0.07 24.94 8.89
CA LEU A 677 1.28 24.72 9.41
C LEU A 677 2.30 24.55 8.28
N ASP A 678 3.44 25.23 8.39
CA ASP A 678 4.56 25.10 7.45
C ASP A 678 5.74 24.38 8.12
N ILE A 679 5.83 23.06 7.93
CA ILE A 679 6.84 22.20 8.56
C ILE A 679 7.70 21.56 7.47
N ASN A 680 8.94 22.02 7.36
CA ASN A 680 9.91 21.55 6.38
C ASN A 680 11.02 20.69 7.01
N GLN A 681 10.70 20.02 8.12
CA GLN A 681 11.56 19.10 8.87
C GLN A 681 11.22 17.64 8.56
N PHE A 682 12.17 16.74 8.82
CA PHE A 682 12.08 15.29 8.63
C PHE A 682 11.55 14.55 9.86
N ASP A 683 11.12 13.30 9.64
CA ASP A 683 10.79 12.37 10.72
C ASP A 683 12.07 11.99 11.47
N TYR A 684 12.14 12.38 12.74
CA TYR A 684 13.31 12.09 13.56
C TYR A 684 13.29 10.67 14.08
N LYS A 685 14.02 9.83 13.33
CA LYS A 685 14.23 8.37 13.48
C LYS A 685 12.97 7.54 13.32
N GLU A 686 11.91 7.93 14.00
CA GLU A 686 10.55 7.40 13.92
C GLU A 686 9.60 8.55 13.51
N GLY A 687 8.30 8.28 13.40
CA GLY A 687 7.31 9.33 13.13
C GLY A 687 6.95 10.18 14.35
N VAL A 688 5.80 10.85 14.26
CA VAL A 688 5.29 11.74 15.32
C VAL A 688 3.91 11.29 15.80
N VAL A 689 3.56 11.62 17.05
CA VAL A 689 2.16 11.56 17.50
C VAL A 689 1.57 12.95 17.53
N VAL A 690 0.38 13.12 16.96
CA VAL A 690 -0.34 14.38 16.87
C VAL A 690 -1.67 14.30 17.63
N ALA A 691 -2.10 15.42 18.21
CA ALA A 691 -3.40 15.56 18.83
C ALA A 691 -3.99 16.94 18.50
N ARG A 692 -5.22 16.94 17.98
CA ARG A 692 -6.02 18.15 17.73
C ARG A 692 -6.68 18.65 19.01
N ASP A 693 -7.01 19.94 19.03
CA ASP A 693 -7.77 20.54 20.12
C ASP A 693 -9.16 19.91 20.20
N GLY A 694 -9.53 19.41 21.38
CA GLY A 694 -10.86 18.85 21.61
C GLY A 694 -10.90 17.91 22.80
N TRP A 695 -11.80 16.94 22.75
CA TRP A 695 -12.12 16.07 23.88
C TRP A 695 -12.22 14.60 23.46
N ARG A 696 -11.97 13.71 24.42
CA ARG A 696 -12.18 12.26 24.34
C ARG A 696 -13.34 11.86 25.25
N LYS A 697 -14.25 11.00 24.78
CA LYS A 697 -15.30 10.42 25.62
C LYS A 697 -14.73 9.50 26.71
N THR A 698 -15.24 9.62 27.93
CA THR A 698 -14.90 8.77 29.08
C THR A 698 -16.14 7.99 29.54
N GLY A 699 -16.07 6.65 29.52
CA GLY A 699 -17.16 5.76 29.93
C GLY A 699 -17.54 4.74 28.86
N GLY A 700 -17.74 3.47 29.26
CA GLY A 700 -18.14 2.39 28.37
C GLY A 700 -19.64 2.44 28.03
N ILE A 701 -19.98 2.04 26.80
CA ILE A 701 -21.33 2.09 26.19
C ILE A 701 -22.43 1.36 27.00
N SER A 702 -22.09 0.57 28.03
CA SER A 702 -23.03 -0.32 28.73
C SER A 702 -23.72 0.28 29.96
N GLY A 703 -23.85 1.61 30.09
CA GLY A 703 -24.48 2.23 31.26
C GLY A 703 -25.15 3.58 31.03
N PHE A 704 -25.41 3.98 29.79
CA PHE A 704 -26.02 5.29 29.48
C PHE A 704 -27.54 5.25 29.61
N ASN A 705 -28.03 5.21 30.85
CA ASN A 705 -29.42 5.54 31.16
C ASN A 705 -29.40 6.77 32.09
N ASN A 706 -29.84 7.93 31.58
CA ASN A 706 -30.36 9.10 32.32
C ASN A 706 -29.49 10.35 32.64
N VAL A 707 -28.46 10.77 31.90
CA VAL A 707 -27.83 12.09 32.21
C VAL A 707 -27.54 13.03 31.03
N ASP A 708 -27.53 12.60 29.76
CA ASP A 708 -27.24 13.53 28.65
C ASP A 708 -28.50 14.33 28.25
N LYS A 709 -28.43 15.67 28.25
CA LYS A 709 -29.50 16.52 27.68
C LYS A 709 -29.40 16.50 26.16
N ASP A 710 -30.37 15.85 25.51
CA ASP A 710 -30.53 15.94 24.05
C ASP A 710 -30.98 17.36 23.66
N ILE A 711 -30.27 17.94 22.69
CA ILE A 711 -30.56 19.22 22.06
C ILE A 711 -31.24 18.92 20.72
N PHE A 712 -32.47 19.39 20.56
CA PHE A 712 -33.22 19.25 19.31
C PHE A 712 -32.83 20.38 18.34
N LEU A 713 -32.49 20.00 17.10
CA LEU A 713 -32.16 20.97 16.06
C LEU A 713 -33.45 21.41 15.34
N THR A 714 -33.56 22.71 15.08
CA THR A 714 -34.64 23.30 14.28
C THR A 714 -34.01 24.03 13.10
N PHE A 715 -34.64 24.05 11.93
CA PHE A 715 -34.11 24.66 10.71
C PHE A 715 -35.07 25.72 10.16
N SER A 716 -35.44 26.73 10.96
CA SER A 716 -36.52 27.67 10.60
C SER A 716 -36.29 28.45 9.30
N LYS A 717 -35.02 28.66 8.91
CA LYS A 717 -34.62 29.35 7.68
C LYS A 717 -34.62 28.47 6.43
N HIS A 718 -34.80 27.17 6.58
CA HIS A 718 -34.78 26.19 5.50
C HIS A 718 -36.10 25.41 5.49
N PRO A 719 -37.17 25.96 4.89
CA PRO A 719 -38.49 25.33 4.88
C PRO A 719 -38.50 23.97 4.16
N ASN A 720 -37.50 23.71 3.32
CA ASN A 720 -37.34 22.44 2.62
C ASN A 720 -36.63 21.36 3.45
N MET A 721 -36.25 21.66 4.70
CA MET A 721 -35.76 20.69 5.68
C MET A 721 -36.91 20.24 6.59
N ILE A 722 -37.48 19.07 6.29
CA ILE A 722 -38.60 18.48 7.01
C ILE A 722 -38.06 17.68 8.19
N ASN A 723 -38.61 17.89 9.39
CA ASN A 723 -38.21 17.19 10.61
C ASN A 723 -39.28 16.18 11.05
N GLU A 724 -38.89 14.92 11.21
CA GLU A 724 -39.67 13.86 11.88
C GLU A 724 -38.85 13.27 13.03
N ASP A 725 -39.08 13.79 14.25
CA ASP A 725 -38.39 13.44 15.49
C ASP A 725 -36.86 13.68 15.49
N ARG A 726 -36.08 12.66 15.09
CA ARG A 726 -34.60 12.68 14.98
C ARG A 726 -34.12 12.49 13.54
N ASN A 727 -35.05 12.43 12.59
CA ASN A 727 -34.76 12.26 11.19
C ASN A 727 -35.11 13.57 10.46
N TYR A 728 -34.18 14.06 9.66
CA TYR A 728 -34.32 15.29 8.90
C TYR A 728 -34.21 14.97 7.42
N TYR A 729 -35.19 15.41 6.63
CA TYR A 729 -35.28 15.17 5.20
C TYR A 729 -35.15 16.50 4.46
N TYR A 730 -34.13 16.62 3.63
CA TYR A 730 -33.91 17.77 2.78
C TYR A 730 -34.47 17.52 1.38
N LEU A 731 -35.34 18.42 0.92
CA LEU A 731 -35.84 18.46 -0.44
C LEU A 731 -35.16 19.60 -1.20
N SER A 732 -34.55 19.30 -2.33
CA SER A 732 -33.82 20.28 -3.14
C SER A 732 -34.76 21.27 -3.86
N ASP A 733 -34.32 22.52 -3.97
CA ASP A 733 -34.99 23.61 -4.68
C ASP A 733 -34.10 24.12 -5.83
N PRO A 734 -34.66 24.48 -7.00
CA PRO A 734 -33.93 25.18 -8.06
C PRO A 734 -32.97 26.31 -7.61
N GLU A 735 -33.29 27.07 -6.55
CA GLU A 735 -32.41 28.14 -6.03
C GLU A 735 -31.12 27.62 -5.36
N ASP A 736 -31.07 26.35 -4.94
CA ASP A 736 -29.90 25.74 -4.27
C ASP A 736 -28.68 25.67 -5.20
N PHE A 737 -28.92 25.65 -6.51
CA PHE A 737 -27.90 25.55 -7.55
C PHE A 737 -27.34 26.91 -8.00
N LYS A 738 -27.77 28.00 -7.37
CA LYS A 738 -27.28 29.35 -7.66
C LYS A 738 -25.84 29.58 -7.23
N TYR A 739 -25.42 28.89 -6.18
CA TYR A 739 -24.08 29.00 -5.60
C TYR A 739 -23.37 27.66 -5.64
N TYR A 740 -22.03 27.71 -5.58
CA TYR A 740 -21.19 26.51 -5.61
C TYR A 740 -21.41 25.60 -4.39
N TRP A 741 -21.73 26.19 -3.23
CA TRP A 741 -22.08 25.47 -2.01
C TRP A 741 -23.52 25.78 -1.59
N ASN A 742 -24.34 24.75 -1.38
CA ASN A 742 -25.57 24.88 -0.60
C ASN A 742 -25.24 24.73 0.88
N ILE A 743 -25.81 25.59 1.71
CA ILE A 743 -25.53 25.64 3.15
C ILE A 743 -26.86 25.57 3.89
N ILE A 744 -27.09 24.46 4.57
CA ILE A 744 -28.25 24.27 5.45
C ILE A 744 -27.82 24.46 6.90
N ARG A 745 -28.46 25.37 7.61
CA ARG A 745 -28.06 25.78 8.96
C ARG A 745 -29.21 25.71 9.95
N SER A 746 -28.95 25.10 11.10
CA SER A 746 -29.92 25.07 12.20
C SER A 746 -30.08 26.46 12.80
N ASP A 747 -31.18 26.63 13.53
CA ASP A 747 -31.34 27.71 14.48
C ASP A 747 -30.27 27.60 15.58
N LYS A 748 -29.92 28.75 16.16
CA LYS A 748 -28.95 28.81 17.27
C LYS A 748 -29.57 28.20 18.53
N PHE A 749 -28.81 27.38 19.25
CA PHE A 749 -29.18 26.77 20.52
C PHE A 749 -28.18 27.15 21.63
N ASP A 750 -28.64 27.14 22.89
CA ASP A 750 -27.84 27.56 24.06
C ASP A 750 -26.75 26.55 24.42
N VAL A 751 -25.53 27.03 24.61
CA VAL A 751 -24.34 26.26 25.03
C VAL A 751 -23.57 26.95 26.16
N ALA A 752 -24.17 27.94 26.85
CA ALA A 752 -23.49 28.80 27.83
C ALA A 752 -22.82 28.04 29.01
N LYS A 753 -23.26 26.82 29.30
CA LYS A 753 -22.71 25.94 30.36
C LYS A 753 -22.11 24.64 29.81
N THR A 754 -22.07 24.49 28.51
CA THR A 754 -21.63 23.27 27.83
C THR A 754 -20.16 23.40 27.49
N LYS A 755 -19.36 22.39 27.86
CA LYS A 755 -17.93 22.24 27.52
C LYS A 755 -17.73 21.38 26.28
N ALA A 756 -18.62 20.41 26.07
CA ALA A 756 -18.51 19.47 24.96
C ALA A 756 -19.89 19.03 24.46
N LEU A 757 -20.04 18.99 23.14
CA LEU A 757 -21.18 18.40 22.47
C LEU A 757 -20.78 17.10 21.78
N GLU A 758 -21.57 16.06 21.93
CA GLU A 758 -21.53 14.90 21.04
C GLU A 758 -22.57 15.10 19.94
N ILE A 759 -22.14 14.98 18.69
CA ILE A 759 -23.02 14.99 17.52
C ILE A 759 -22.92 13.63 16.85
N THR A 760 -24.01 12.88 16.90
CA THR A 760 -24.16 11.62 16.17
C THR A 760 -25.24 11.76 15.11
N LEU A 761 -24.92 11.38 13.87
CA LEU A 761 -25.94 11.21 12.83
C LEU A 761 -25.45 10.24 11.76
N GLY A 762 -26.39 9.59 11.06
CA GLY A 762 -26.11 8.99 9.76
C GLY A 762 -26.63 9.89 8.65
N SER A 763 -26.03 9.80 7.47
CA SER A 763 -26.45 10.58 6.30
C SER A 763 -26.40 9.74 5.03
N ASN A 764 -27.39 9.94 4.15
CA ASN A 764 -27.40 9.35 2.82
C ASN A 764 -26.90 10.30 1.72
N ILE A 765 -26.39 11.49 2.08
CA ILE A 765 -25.85 12.48 1.13
C ILE A 765 -24.82 11.80 0.23
N ASP A 766 -24.94 12.02 -1.08
CA ASP A 766 -24.01 11.42 -2.02
C ASP A 766 -22.59 11.95 -1.77
N PRO A 767 -21.57 11.09 -1.55
CA PRO A 767 -20.20 11.53 -1.32
C PRO A 767 -19.64 12.44 -2.42
N ALA A 768 -20.14 12.34 -3.65
CA ALA A 768 -19.75 13.22 -4.75
C ALA A 768 -20.10 14.70 -4.50
N LEU A 769 -21.06 14.98 -3.61
CA LEU A 769 -21.43 16.34 -3.18
C LEU A 769 -20.49 16.87 -2.08
N VAL A 770 -19.50 16.08 -1.65
CA VAL A 770 -18.48 16.46 -0.65
C VAL A 770 -19.11 17.10 0.61
N PRO A 771 -19.95 16.36 1.36
CA PRO A 771 -20.64 16.92 2.51
C PRO A 771 -19.66 17.35 3.61
N HIS A 772 -19.82 18.57 4.11
CA HIS A 772 -19.13 19.07 5.29
C HIS A 772 -20.12 19.44 6.39
N TYR A 773 -19.84 18.96 7.60
CA TYR A 773 -20.64 19.25 8.78
C TYR A 773 -19.85 20.18 9.69
N LYS A 774 -20.47 21.27 10.14
CA LYS A 774 -19.78 22.28 10.95
C LYS A 774 -20.64 22.70 12.12
N VAL A 775 -20.00 22.92 13.25
CA VAL A 775 -20.58 23.62 14.40
C VAL A 775 -19.93 24.98 14.52
N TYR A 776 -20.76 26.03 14.55
CA TYR A 776 -20.31 27.37 14.86
C TYR A 776 -20.74 27.71 16.27
N THR A 777 -19.86 28.36 17.03
CA THR A 777 -20.16 28.86 18.37
C THR A 777 -20.07 30.38 18.40
N TYR A 778 -20.84 31.02 19.26
CA TYR A 778 -20.99 32.48 19.32
C TYR A 778 -20.95 33.01 20.74
N ASP A 779 -20.48 34.25 20.93
CA ASP A 779 -20.60 34.99 22.19
C ASP A 779 -21.99 35.64 22.36
N GLU A 780 -22.17 36.42 23.44
CA GLU A 780 -23.41 37.19 23.71
C GLU A 780 -23.70 38.24 22.63
N SER A 781 -22.68 38.74 21.93
CA SER A 781 -22.80 39.75 20.87
C SER A 781 -22.99 39.12 19.48
N GLU A 782 -23.22 37.81 19.41
CA GLU A 782 -23.32 37.01 18.20
C GLU A 782 -22.06 36.98 17.31
N ASN A 783 -20.89 37.31 17.85
CA ASN A 783 -19.62 37.12 17.14
C ASN A 783 -19.23 35.64 17.18
N VAL A 784 -18.68 35.13 16.08
CA VAL A 784 -18.19 33.75 16.01
C VAL A 784 -16.99 33.59 16.94
N THR A 785 -17.10 32.69 17.90
CA THR A 785 -16.05 32.34 18.88
C THR A 785 -15.30 31.07 18.48
N GLY A 786 -15.88 30.23 17.62
CA GLY A 786 -15.28 28.99 17.18
C GLY A 786 -16.00 28.38 15.98
N THR A 787 -15.27 27.57 15.22
CA THR A 787 -15.83 26.75 14.13
C THR A 787 -15.14 25.40 14.16
N VAL A 788 -15.92 24.34 14.29
CA VAL A 788 -15.42 22.97 14.33
C VAL A 788 -15.99 22.20 13.15
N PHE A 789 -15.10 21.61 12.36
CA PHE A 789 -15.47 20.69 11.28
C PHE A 789 -15.61 19.29 11.86
N ILE A 790 -16.69 18.60 11.48
CA ILE A 790 -16.93 17.22 11.85
C ILE A 790 -16.87 16.40 10.59
N TYR A 791 -15.96 15.43 10.59
CA TYR A 791 -15.74 14.56 9.44
C TYR A 791 -16.51 13.26 9.63
N PRO A 792 -17.27 12.82 8.61
CA PRO A 792 -17.90 11.50 8.65
C PRO A 792 -16.82 10.40 8.69
N ASN A 793 -17.12 9.29 9.33
CA ASN A 793 -16.29 8.09 9.25
C ASN A 793 -16.43 7.39 7.89
N GLU A 794 -15.73 6.28 7.67
CA GLU A 794 -15.69 5.61 6.35
C GLU A 794 -17.04 4.99 5.92
N ARG A 795 -18.07 5.08 6.78
CA ARG A 795 -19.45 4.64 6.51
C ARG A 795 -20.44 5.80 6.38
N ASN A 796 -19.97 7.05 6.21
CA ASN A 796 -20.78 8.27 6.21
C ASN A 796 -21.58 8.52 7.50
N ASN A 797 -21.20 7.86 8.60
CA ASN A 797 -21.76 8.17 9.91
C ASN A 797 -20.87 9.20 10.60
N ILE A 798 -21.50 10.15 11.25
CA ILE A 798 -20.85 11.11 12.11
C ILE A 798 -20.99 10.64 13.56
N ASP A 799 -19.86 10.65 14.25
CA ASP A 799 -19.77 10.53 15.70
C ASP A 799 -18.64 11.46 16.14
N GLY A 800 -18.99 12.73 16.33
CA GLY A 800 -18.04 13.82 16.55
C GLY A 800 -18.22 14.44 17.92
N ILE A 801 -17.11 14.62 18.65
CA ILE A 801 -17.10 15.38 19.89
C ILE A 801 -16.57 16.79 19.59
N VAL A 802 -17.41 17.78 19.82
CA VAL A 802 -17.13 19.20 19.60
C VAL A 802 -16.81 19.86 20.92
N LYS A 803 -15.61 20.41 21.05
CA LYS A 803 -15.24 21.26 22.17
C LYS A 803 -15.86 22.64 22.00
N ILE A 804 -16.55 23.12 23.03
CA ILE A 804 -17.16 24.44 23.07
C ILE A 804 -16.14 25.43 23.68
N PRO A 805 -15.77 26.50 22.98
CA PRO A 805 -14.88 27.53 23.52
C PRO A 805 -15.45 28.17 24.80
N GLU A 806 -14.56 28.56 25.72
CA GLU A 806 -14.98 29.30 26.90
C GLU A 806 -15.59 30.65 26.50
N GLY A 807 -16.72 31.00 27.11
CA GLY A 807 -17.45 32.24 26.82
C GLY A 807 -18.48 32.14 25.68
N SER A 808 -18.53 31.02 24.95
CA SER A 808 -19.61 30.77 23.99
C SER A 808 -20.97 30.65 24.69
N LYS A 809 -22.00 31.25 24.10
CA LYS A 809 -23.39 31.27 24.58
C LYS A 809 -24.32 30.51 23.66
N TYR A 810 -24.09 30.61 22.36
CA TYR A 810 -24.91 29.96 21.35
C TYR A 810 -24.06 29.09 20.44
N ALA A 811 -24.65 28.05 19.90
CA ALA A 811 -24.07 27.28 18.81
C ALA A 811 -25.12 27.00 17.74
N ASP A 812 -24.68 26.73 16.51
CA ASP A 812 -25.52 26.16 15.47
C ASP A 812 -24.80 25.03 14.74
N PHE A 813 -25.59 24.17 14.11
CA PHE A 813 -25.12 23.08 13.28
C PHE A 813 -25.40 23.39 11.82
N SER A 814 -24.42 23.16 10.94
CA SER A 814 -24.58 23.41 9.50
C SER A 814 -24.05 22.26 8.66
N ILE A 815 -24.66 22.11 7.50
CA ILE A 815 -24.37 21.10 6.48
C ILE A 815 -24.07 21.86 5.20
N TRP A 816 -22.92 21.58 4.61
CA TRP A 816 -22.48 22.19 3.37
C TRP A 816 -22.33 21.09 2.33
N SER A 817 -22.91 21.26 1.16
CA SER A 817 -22.79 20.33 0.04
C SER A 817 -22.55 21.09 -1.26
N LEU A 818 -21.77 20.52 -2.17
CA LEU A 818 -21.56 21.06 -3.50
C LEU A 818 -22.87 21.00 -4.28
N SER A 819 -23.29 22.10 -4.86
CA SER A 819 -24.51 22.13 -5.65
C SER A 819 -24.26 21.57 -7.05
N ASP A 820 -24.81 20.38 -7.36
CA ASP A 820 -24.71 19.74 -8.67
C ASP A 820 -26.07 19.28 -9.18
N GLN A 821 -26.52 19.87 -10.29
CA GLN A 821 -27.81 19.58 -10.92
C GLN A 821 -27.90 18.18 -11.54
N GLN A 822 -26.78 17.49 -11.75
CA GLN A 822 -26.74 16.16 -12.35
C GLN A 822 -26.85 15.02 -11.32
N LEU A 823 -26.78 15.35 -10.03
CA LEU A 823 -26.81 14.40 -8.91
C LEU A 823 -28.13 14.50 -8.13
N ASN A 824 -28.54 13.42 -7.48
CA ASN A 824 -29.71 13.45 -6.59
C ASN A 824 -29.37 14.28 -5.35
N TYR A 825 -29.99 15.46 -5.23
CA TYR A 825 -29.68 16.45 -4.19
C TYR A 825 -30.63 16.39 -2.99
N ASP A 826 -31.65 15.53 -3.05
CA ASP A 826 -32.51 15.21 -1.90
C ASP A 826 -31.78 14.23 -0.99
N TYR A 827 -31.74 14.51 0.31
CA TYR A 827 -31.02 13.70 1.28
C TYR A 827 -31.64 13.65 2.67
N ASP A 828 -31.33 12.60 3.40
CA ASP A 828 -31.81 12.28 4.74
C ASP A 828 -30.64 12.30 5.72
N LEU A 829 -30.89 12.85 6.89
CA LEU A 829 -30.10 12.69 8.09
C LEU A 829 -30.92 11.85 9.05
N TYR A 830 -30.39 10.72 9.49
CA TYR A 830 -31.11 9.82 10.38
C TYR A 830 -30.37 9.66 11.70
N ASP A 831 -31.15 9.37 12.75
CA ASP A 831 -30.66 9.23 14.13
C ASP A 831 -29.84 10.45 14.62
N VAL A 832 -30.21 11.66 14.19
CA VAL A 832 -29.53 12.89 14.60
C VAL A 832 -29.72 13.09 16.10
N ALA A 833 -28.60 13.17 16.82
CA ALA A 833 -28.57 13.52 18.21
C ALA A 833 -27.42 14.48 18.50
N VAL A 834 -27.74 15.57 19.19
CA VAL A 834 -26.78 16.52 19.73
C VAL A 834 -26.90 16.46 21.24
N ARG A 835 -25.84 16.07 21.95
CA ARG A 835 -25.87 15.83 23.40
C ARG A 835 -24.83 16.67 24.11
N ASP A 836 -25.20 17.30 25.21
CA ASP A 836 -24.21 17.84 26.15
C ASP A 836 -23.56 16.68 26.92
N ILE A 837 -22.28 16.43 26.65
CA ILE A 837 -21.50 15.35 27.30
C ILE A 837 -20.39 15.91 28.19
N SER A 838 -20.55 17.13 28.69
CA SER A 838 -19.51 17.87 29.43
C SER A 838 -18.98 17.15 30.68
N GLU A 839 -19.78 16.28 31.30
CA GLU A 839 -19.40 15.48 32.47
C GLU A 839 -18.71 14.16 32.10
N HIS A 840 -18.67 13.81 30.81
CA HIS A 840 -18.21 12.53 30.29
C HIS A 840 -17.10 12.68 29.24
N VAL A 841 -16.35 13.77 29.34
CA VAL A 841 -15.20 14.04 28.49
C VAL A 841 -13.93 14.25 29.30
N ALA A 842 -12.80 13.84 28.73
CA ALA A 842 -11.46 14.15 29.21
C ALA A 842 -10.56 14.59 28.05
N ALA A 843 -9.46 15.25 28.38
CA ALA A 843 -8.45 15.64 27.40
C ALA A 843 -7.98 14.41 26.59
N PRO A 844 -7.76 14.52 25.26
CA PRO A 844 -7.15 13.46 24.48
C PRO A 844 -5.84 13.01 25.12
N SER A 845 -5.73 11.71 25.37
CA SER A 845 -4.53 11.16 26.02
C SER A 845 -4.04 9.86 25.40
N LEU A 846 -2.75 9.58 25.58
CA LEU A 846 -2.07 8.37 25.14
C LEU A 846 -1.27 7.81 26.30
N SER A 847 -1.74 6.68 26.84
CA SER A 847 -1.12 5.97 27.95
C SER A 847 -0.32 4.77 27.47
N PHE A 848 0.91 4.61 27.94
CA PHE A 848 1.75 3.46 27.63
C PHE A 848 2.74 3.16 28.76
N LYS A 849 3.32 1.95 28.75
CA LYS A 849 4.36 1.57 29.71
C LYS A 849 5.71 1.50 29.02
N GLN A 850 6.72 2.04 29.67
CA GLN A 850 8.09 2.03 29.19
C GLN A 850 9.04 1.74 30.35
N ASP A 851 10.00 0.86 30.10
CA ASP A 851 11.08 0.61 31.06
C ASP A 851 12.04 1.80 31.04
N VAL A 852 12.19 2.42 32.20
CA VAL A 852 13.09 3.55 32.44
C VAL A 852 13.90 3.28 33.69
N GLN A 853 15.14 3.76 33.71
CA GLN A 853 15.99 3.75 34.89
C GLN A 853 16.32 5.19 35.27
N CYS A 854 15.92 5.57 36.49
CA CYS A 854 16.20 6.85 37.10
C CYS A 854 16.35 6.66 38.61
N ASP A 855 17.57 6.34 39.03
CA ASP A 855 17.89 6.03 40.44
C ASP A 855 17.99 7.27 41.34
N ARG A 856 18.07 8.47 40.74
CA ARG A 856 18.25 9.76 41.43
C ARG A 856 17.40 10.86 40.75
N GLU A 857 17.88 12.09 40.75
CA GLU A 857 17.30 13.21 40.00
C GLU A 857 17.65 13.10 38.51
N CYS A 858 16.61 13.03 37.67
CA CYS A 858 16.70 13.00 36.23
C CYS A 858 15.95 14.19 35.60
N TYR A 859 16.43 14.65 34.45
CA TYR A 859 15.80 15.66 33.63
C TYR A 859 14.95 15.00 32.56
N VAL A 860 13.74 15.51 32.36
CA VAL A 860 12.80 15.06 31.35
C VAL A 860 12.81 16.06 30.21
N LEU A 861 13.14 15.60 29.02
CA LEU A 861 13.12 16.38 27.79
C LEU A 861 12.10 15.80 26.81
N ALA A 862 11.53 16.66 25.97
CA ALA A 862 10.65 16.26 24.88
C ALA A 862 10.96 17.03 23.60
N ARG A 863 10.91 16.35 22.46
CA ARG A 863 10.92 16.99 21.14
C ARG A 863 9.48 17.23 20.70
N VAL A 864 9.06 18.49 20.74
CA VAL A 864 7.67 18.91 20.53
C VAL A 864 7.56 19.90 19.39
N LEU A 865 6.47 19.85 18.64
CA LEU A 865 6.13 20.89 17.67
C LEU A 865 5.68 22.13 18.43
N VAL A 866 6.36 23.25 18.19
CA VAL A 866 5.87 24.58 18.55
C VAL A 866 5.33 25.27 17.30
N SER A 867 4.16 25.89 17.44
CA SER A 867 3.44 26.42 16.28
C SER A 867 2.42 27.47 16.65
N LYS A 868 1.94 28.20 15.65
CA LYS A 868 0.92 29.25 15.81
C LYS A 868 -0.45 28.72 16.27
N ILE A 869 -0.75 27.46 15.97
CA ILE A 869 -1.96 26.76 16.45
C ILE A 869 -1.67 25.81 17.62
N GLY A 870 -0.46 25.90 18.18
CA GLY A 870 -0.03 25.18 19.37
C GLY A 870 -0.85 25.56 20.60
N GLY A 871 -0.70 24.77 21.67
CA GLY A 871 -1.38 25.03 22.94
C GLY A 871 -0.76 24.24 24.08
N ARG A 872 -1.55 23.91 25.10
CA ARG A 872 -1.03 23.25 26.30
C ARG A 872 -1.05 21.73 26.16
N MET A 873 0.10 21.11 26.40
CA MET A 873 0.23 19.66 26.52
C MET A 873 0.77 19.27 27.90
N GLY A 874 0.44 18.05 28.32
CA GLY A 874 0.93 17.42 29.54
C GLY A 874 1.67 16.12 29.25
N LEU A 875 2.69 15.83 30.04
CA LEU A 875 3.34 14.53 30.12
C LEU A 875 3.32 14.07 31.58
N ARG A 876 2.56 13.01 31.86
CA ARG A 876 2.55 12.35 33.17
C ARG A 876 3.46 11.13 33.15
N ILE A 877 4.39 11.05 34.09
CA ILE A 877 5.30 9.92 34.30
C ILE A 877 5.09 9.43 35.74
N GLY A 878 4.47 8.26 35.89
CA GLY A 878 4.03 7.77 37.20
C GLY A 878 3.05 8.75 37.85
N GLN A 879 3.46 9.37 38.95
CA GLN A 879 2.65 10.35 39.69
C GLN A 879 2.98 11.81 39.37
N THR A 880 4.04 12.07 38.59
CA THR A 880 4.51 13.43 38.29
C THR A 880 3.97 13.87 36.94
N THR A 881 3.38 15.06 36.88
CA THR A 881 2.87 15.67 35.63
C THR A 881 3.70 16.90 35.29
N PHE A 882 4.17 16.96 34.05
CA PHE A 882 4.82 18.13 33.46
C PHE A 882 3.87 18.76 32.45
N GLU A 883 3.77 20.08 32.43
CA GLU A 883 2.98 20.83 31.44
C GLU A 883 3.88 21.74 30.61
N TYR A 884 3.59 21.86 29.32
CA TYR A 884 4.31 22.74 28.41
C TYR A 884 3.36 23.42 27.42
N ASN A 885 3.61 24.69 27.11
CA ASN A 885 2.85 25.44 26.12
C ASN A 885 3.62 25.46 24.78
N THR A 886 3.02 24.90 23.74
CA THR A 886 3.58 24.82 22.39
C THR A 886 3.14 25.96 21.47
N GLY A 887 2.30 26.89 21.95
CA GLY A 887 1.92 28.08 21.18
C GLY A 887 3.09 29.04 20.97
N GLU A 888 3.47 29.29 19.72
CA GLU A 888 4.56 30.20 19.34
C GLU A 888 4.21 30.95 18.05
N THR A 889 4.55 32.24 17.95
CA THR A 889 4.12 33.10 16.83
C THR A 889 5.15 33.25 15.71
N GLU A 890 6.40 32.83 15.92
CA GLU A 890 7.50 33.11 14.99
C GLU A 890 7.57 32.13 13.81
N LYS A 891 7.72 30.82 14.08
CA LYS A 891 7.82 29.79 13.04
C LYS A 891 7.37 28.42 13.57
N ASP A 892 6.66 27.66 12.74
CA ASP A 892 6.23 26.30 13.06
C ASP A 892 7.44 25.34 12.94
N ARG A 893 7.84 24.68 14.04
CA ARG A 893 8.98 23.74 14.05
C ARG A 893 8.99 22.81 15.27
N PHE A 894 9.64 21.66 15.13
CA PHE A 894 10.00 20.81 16.25
C PHE A 894 11.25 21.34 16.95
N LYS A 895 11.20 21.38 18.29
CA LYS A 895 12.32 21.74 19.17
C LYS A 895 12.39 20.84 20.40
N TRP A 896 13.58 20.66 20.96
CA TRP A 896 13.72 20.02 22.26
C TRP A 896 13.45 21.01 23.39
N VAL A 897 12.67 20.57 24.36
CA VAL A 897 12.29 21.36 25.53
C VAL A 897 12.55 20.56 26.80
N GLU A 898 13.10 21.22 27.82
CA GLU A 898 13.15 20.68 29.17
C GLU A 898 11.76 20.83 29.80
N LEU A 899 11.14 19.71 30.17
CA LEU A 899 9.83 19.69 30.81
C LEU A 899 9.93 19.82 32.34
N GLY A 900 11.01 19.31 32.93
CA GLY A 900 11.26 19.41 34.36
C GLY A 900 12.10 18.24 34.89
N LYS A 901 12.03 18.03 36.21
CA LYS A 901 12.83 17.03 36.93
C LYS A 901 11.96 15.92 37.52
N LEU A 902 12.50 14.70 37.53
CA LEU A 902 11.88 13.48 38.03
C LEU A 902 12.83 12.81 39.03
N ASN A 903 12.29 12.17 40.07
CA ASN A 903 13.08 11.46 41.09
C ASN A 903 12.58 10.02 41.24
N ASN A 904 13.51 9.06 41.34
CA ASN A 904 13.27 7.68 41.76
C ASN A 904 12.19 6.95 40.92
N VAL A 905 12.44 6.76 39.62
CA VAL A 905 11.51 6.07 38.71
C VAL A 905 12.24 4.91 38.03
N ASN A 906 11.83 3.68 38.35
CA ASN A 906 12.47 2.46 37.88
C ASN A 906 11.44 1.42 37.41
N GLY A 907 11.77 0.72 36.32
CA GLY A 907 10.96 -0.35 35.74
C GLY A 907 9.85 0.17 34.80
N GLY A 908 8.89 -0.70 34.49
CA GLY A 908 7.78 -0.47 33.54
C GLY A 908 6.80 0.61 33.99
N THR A 909 7.26 1.85 33.92
CA THR A 909 6.58 3.06 34.39
C THR A 909 5.49 3.46 33.42
N GLU A 910 4.38 3.96 33.96
CA GLU A 910 3.28 4.48 33.15
C GLU A 910 3.57 5.91 32.69
N PHE A 911 3.50 6.11 31.38
CA PHE A 911 3.54 7.39 30.69
C PHE A 911 2.12 7.73 30.23
N GLU A 912 1.72 8.99 30.35
CA GLU A 912 0.53 9.52 29.70
C GLU A 912 0.82 10.87 29.06
N LEU A 913 0.70 10.95 27.74
CA LEU A 913 0.67 12.22 27.01
C LEU A 913 -0.77 12.75 27.03
N ILE A 914 -0.95 14.03 27.34
CA ILE A 914 -2.25 14.68 27.49
C ILE A 914 -2.29 15.93 26.62
N ASN A 915 -3.34 16.10 25.81
CA ASN A 915 -3.54 17.32 25.03
C ASN A 915 -4.61 18.21 25.69
N TYR A 916 -4.24 19.27 26.40
CA TYR A 916 -5.20 20.14 27.07
C TYR A 916 -5.86 21.12 26.11
N THR A 917 -5.06 21.80 25.29
CA THR A 917 -5.54 22.77 24.31
C THR A 917 -4.65 22.82 23.07
N GLY A 918 -5.22 23.22 21.94
CA GLY A 918 -4.47 23.47 20.70
C GLY A 918 -4.04 22.19 19.96
N PHE A 919 -3.31 22.38 18.86
CA PHE A 919 -2.70 21.30 18.10
C PHE A 919 -1.30 21.00 18.65
N ASN A 920 -1.10 19.81 19.20
CA ASN A 920 0.18 19.39 19.76
C ASN A 920 0.73 18.19 18.99
N ALA A 921 2.04 18.20 18.76
CA ALA A 921 2.75 17.04 18.23
C ALA A 921 4.01 16.75 19.05
N VAL A 922 4.24 15.47 19.31
CA VAL A 922 5.40 14.97 20.06
C VAL A 922 6.08 13.92 19.23
N ASN A 923 7.39 14.04 19.08
CA ASN A 923 8.19 13.12 18.30
C ASN A 923 8.99 12.15 19.18
N ALA A 924 9.73 12.66 20.17
CA ALA A 924 10.55 11.85 21.07
C ALA A 924 10.53 12.40 22.50
N LEU A 925 10.73 11.51 23.47
CA LEU A 925 10.94 11.82 24.88
C LEU A 925 12.32 11.29 25.30
N LEU A 926 12.96 11.98 26.24
CA LEU A 926 14.27 11.59 26.76
C LEU A 926 14.34 11.86 28.26
N ILE A 927 14.90 10.90 29.01
CA ILE A 927 15.12 11.01 30.46
C ILE A 927 16.61 10.81 30.71
N LEU A 928 17.25 11.82 31.28
CA LEU A 928 18.69 11.84 31.53
C LEU A 928 18.97 12.02 33.01
N GLU A 929 19.95 11.29 33.56
CA GLU A 929 20.44 11.59 34.89
C GLU A 929 21.09 12.97 34.94
N THR A 930 21.18 13.57 36.13
CA THR A 930 21.81 14.89 36.32
C THR A 930 23.23 14.98 35.72
N SER A 931 24.02 13.90 35.81
CA SER A 931 25.36 13.80 35.21
C SER A 931 25.33 13.86 33.68
N GLU A 932 24.39 13.14 33.07
CA GLU A 932 24.20 13.06 31.62
C GLU A 932 23.62 14.36 31.05
N TYR A 933 22.67 14.97 31.75
CA TYR A 933 22.16 16.28 31.40
C TYR A 933 23.26 17.35 31.46
N SER A 934 24.15 17.28 32.45
CA SER A 934 25.32 18.16 32.50
C SER A 934 26.28 17.93 31.32
N GLN A 935 26.44 16.68 30.86
CA GLN A 935 27.21 16.37 29.66
C GLN A 935 26.55 16.93 28.39
N LEU A 936 25.22 16.84 28.28
CA LEU A 936 24.44 17.43 27.20
C LEU A 936 24.68 18.94 27.12
N LEU A 937 24.52 19.65 28.24
CA LEU A 937 24.74 21.11 28.31
C LEU A 937 26.20 21.49 28.02
N GLY A 938 27.17 20.68 28.45
CA GLY A 938 28.58 20.85 28.08
C GLY A 938 28.81 20.71 26.58
N GLY A 939 28.16 19.74 25.94
CA GLY A 939 28.15 19.56 24.49
C GLY A 939 27.58 20.77 23.77
N VAL A 940 26.42 21.28 24.22
CA VAL A 940 25.79 22.49 23.69
C VAL A 940 26.72 23.70 23.71
N ARG A 941 27.43 23.94 24.82
CA ARG A 941 28.42 25.03 24.93
C ARG A 941 29.60 24.86 23.96
N THR A 942 29.98 23.61 23.69
CA THR A 942 31.05 23.29 22.73
C THR A 942 30.61 23.59 21.30
N VAL A 943 29.38 23.21 20.93
CA VAL A 943 28.79 23.52 19.62
C VAL A 943 28.65 25.03 19.43
N ASN A 944 28.12 25.75 20.43
CA ASN A 944 27.97 27.19 20.38
C ASN A 944 29.30 27.94 20.20
N SER A 945 30.40 27.44 20.77
CA SER A 945 31.73 28.04 20.58
C SER A 945 32.41 27.64 19.25
N GLY A 946 31.84 26.70 18.50
CA GLY A 946 32.38 26.17 17.24
C GLY A 946 31.66 26.61 15.96
N MET A 947 30.54 27.35 16.05
CA MET A 947 29.70 27.74 14.89
C MET A 947 30.40 28.61 13.83
N ASP A 948 31.50 29.29 14.17
CA ASP A 948 32.17 30.25 13.29
C ASP A 948 33.42 29.69 12.57
N ARG A 949 33.66 28.37 12.60
CA ARG A 949 34.78 27.77 11.88
C ARG A 949 34.40 27.49 10.44
N GLU A 950 34.84 28.35 9.52
CA GLU A 950 34.73 28.05 8.09
C GLU A 950 35.60 26.83 7.72
N PRO A 951 35.02 25.84 7.02
CA PRO A 951 35.81 24.73 6.51
C PRO A 951 36.78 25.22 5.43
N ASP A 952 38.01 24.71 5.44
CA ASP A 952 38.95 24.92 4.34
C ASP A 952 38.56 24.01 3.15
N PHE A 953 37.85 24.59 2.19
CA PHE A 953 37.34 23.90 1.00
C PHE A 953 38.37 23.72 -0.14
N THR A 954 39.63 24.11 0.07
CA THR A 954 40.64 24.23 -1.02
C THR A 954 41.43 22.96 -1.36
N ARG A 955 41.05 21.78 -0.84
CA ARG A 955 41.80 20.52 -1.06
C ARG A 955 41.38 19.76 -2.33
N ILE A 956 42.37 19.03 -2.86
CA ILE A 956 42.29 18.14 -4.04
C ILE A 956 41.20 17.08 -3.85
N TYR A 957 40.44 16.85 -4.92
CA TYR A 957 39.30 15.93 -4.99
C TYR A 957 39.73 14.61 -5.65
N PRO A 958 39.35 13.44 -5.10
CA PRO A 958 39.47 12.21 -5.86
C PRO A 958 38.54 12.28 -7.08
N ASP A 959 39.06 11.87 -8.23
CA ASP A 959 38.26 11.61 -9.42
C ASP A 959 37.59 10.24 -9.25
N ILE A 960 36.26 10.21 -9.32
CA ILE A 960 35.45 9.00 -9.12
C ILE A 960 34.64 8.76 -10.39
N THR A 961 34.97 7.66 -11.08
CA THR A 961 34.19 7.22 -12.24
C THR A 961 33.39 5.99 -11.86
N VAL A 962 32.07 6.05 -12.08
CA VAL A 962 31.14 4.97 -11.74
C VAL A 962 30.74 4.22 -12.99
N LYS A 963 30.66 2.89 -12.87
CA LYS A 963 30.15 1.99 -13.90
C LYS A 963 29.09 1.09 -13.28
N GLN A 964 27.88 1.12 -13.83
CA GLN A 964 26.87 0.14 -13.48
C GLN A 964 27.24 -1.21 -14.12
N ILE A 965 27.41 -2.24 -13.29
CA ILE A 965 27.59 -3.62 -13.77
C ILE A 965 26.22 -4.25 -14.00
N ASN A 966 25.32 -4.05 -13.04
CA ASN A 966 23.90 -4.36 -13.13
C ASN A 966 23.12 -3.51 -12.09
N PRO A 967 21.78 -3.50 -12.09
CA PRO A 967 20.98 -2.70 -11.16
C PRO A 967 21.27 -2.87 -9.66
N THR A 968 21.86 -3.99 -9.23
CA THR A 968 22.21 -4.28 -7.82
C THR A 968 23.71 -4.26 -7.55
N ARG A 969 24.53 -3.88 -8.54
CA ARG A 969 25.98 -3.83 -8.40
C ARG A 969 26.62 -2.73 -9.24
N TYR A 970 27.36 -1.86 -8.57
CA TYR A 970 28.09 -0.75 -9.16
C TYR A 970 29.57 -0.89 -8.81
N GLU A 971 30.42 -0.60 -9.78
CA GLU A 971 31.86 -0.51 -9.57
C GLU A 971 32.28 0.94 -9.75
N PHE A 972 33.08 1.46 -8.83
CA PHE A 972 33.63 2.81 -8.95
C PHE A 972 35.14 2.78 -8.80
N ASN A 973 35.82 3.48 -9.72
CA ASN A 973 37.27 3.64 -9.72
C ASN A 973 37.60 5.00 -9.08
N VAL A 974 38.54 4.99 -8.16
CA VAL A 974 39.01 6.18 -7.44
C VAL A 974 40.43 6.49 -7.87
N ARG A 975 40.69 7.76 -8.22
CA ARG A 975 42.03 8.26 -8.55
C ARG A 975 42.34 9.55 -7.80
N GLY A 976 43.57 9.70 -7.31
CA GLY A 976 44.00 10.90 -6.60
C GLY A 976 43.40 11.05 -5.19
N ALA A 977 42.99 9.95 -4.55
CA ALA A 977 42.43 9.99 -3.20
C ALA A 977 43.48 10.29 -2.12
N GLY A 978 44.72 9.83 -2.33
CA GLY A 978 45.85 10.14 -1.44
C GLY A 978 45.65 9.72 0.02
N ALA A 979 44.97 8.58 0.27
CA ALA A 979 44.71 8.05 1.61
C ALA A 979 43.86 8.99 2.50
N ALA A 980 42.81 9.58 1.92
CA ALA A 980 41.95 10.52 2.63
C ALA A 980 40.86 9.81 3.46
N THR A 981 40.64 10.28 4.68
CA THR A 981 39.46 9.93 5.49
C THR A 981 38.23 10.72 5.04
N GLY A 982 37.07 10.07 4.93
CA GLY A 982 35.83 10.71 4.52
C GLY A 982 34.63 9.78 4.49
N VAL A 983 33.58 10.20 3.80
CA VAL A 983 32.35 9.43 3.60
C VAL A 983 32.13 9.25 2.10
N VAL A 984 32.04 8.01 1.64
CA VAL A 984 31.57 7.72 0.28
C VAL A 984 30.06 7.68 0.31
N SER A 985 29.40 8.47 -0.54
CA SER A 985 27.96 8.38 -0.74
C SER A 985 27.61 7.74 -2.06
N PHE A 986 26.47 7.07 -2.09
CA PHE A 986 25.84 6.56 -3.28
C PHE A 986 24.46 7.17 -3.39
N ALA A 987 24.27 8.03 -4.39
CA ALA A 987 23.08 8.83 -4.61
C ALA A 987 21.89 7.99 -5.13
N LYS A 988 21.60 6.88 -4.45
CA LYS A 988 20.35 6.13 -4.54
C LYS A 988 19.55 6.32 -3.27
N PRO A 989 18.21 6.23 -3.32
CA PRO A 989 17.36 6.29 -2.14
C PRO A 989 17.90 5.38 -1.03
N PHE A 990 17.93 5.90 0.19
CA PHE A 990 18.51 5.20 1.33
C PHE A 990 17.83 3.84 1.52
N ASN A 991 18.64 2.79 1.62
CA ASN A 991 18.20 1.46 1.94
C ASN A 991 19.35 0.70 2.61
N LYS A 992 19.10 0.23 3.84
CA LYS A 992 20.06 -0.52 4.66
C LYS A 992 20.69 -1.74 3.99
N ASN A 993 20.11 -2.22 2.90
CA ASN A 993 20.58 -3.39 2.17
C ASN A 993 21.69 -3.08 1.15
N TRP A 994 22.02 -1.81 0.91
CA TRP A 994 23.23 -1.47 0.15
C TRP A 994 24.48 -1.67 1.02
N GLU A 995 25.50 -2.33 0.46
CA GLU A 995 26.79 -2.54 1.13
C GLU A 995 27.95 -2.09 0.24
N LEU A 996 28.97 -1.50 0.86
CA LEU A 996 30.28 -1.31 0.24
C LEU A 996 31.12 -2.56 0.52
N VAL A 997 31.40 -3.34 -0.52
CA VAL A 997 32.06 -4.66 -0.38
C VAL A 997 33.44 -4.50 0.25
N GLY A 998 33.70 -5.29 1.30
CA GLY A 998 34.95 -5.25 2.06
C GLY A 998 34.94 -4.30 3.26
N LEU A 999 33.86 -3.53 3.47
CA LEU A 999 33.67 -2.70 4.66
C LEU A 999 32.57 -3.31 5.54
N GLU A 1000 32.93 -3.73 6.76
CA GLU A 1000 31.98 -4.28 7.75
C GLU A 1000 31.22 -3.16 8.49
N GLN A 1001 30.50 -2.32 7.74
CA GLN A 1001 29.68 -1.23 8.28
C GLN A 1001 28.33 -1.19 7.57
N GLU A 1002 27.26 -0.99 8.34
CA GLU A 1002 25.93 -0.71 7.78
C GLU A 1002 25.92 0.69 7.13
N PRO A 1003 25.16 0.90 6.03
CA PRO A 1003 25.07 2.20 5.40
C PRO A 1003 24.37 3.22 6.32
N VAL A 1004 24.80 4.46 6.22
CA VAL A 1004 24.21 5.61 6.92
C VAL A 1004 23.46 6.51 5.94
N VAL A 1005 22.50 7.30 6.45
CA VAL A 1005 21.76 8.29 5.66
C VAL A 1005 22.65 9.52 5.44
N ILE A 1006 22.79 9.94 4.18
CA ILE A 1006 23.51 11.15 3.78
C ILE A 1006 22.55 12.09 3.03
N ASN A 1007 22.70 13.40 3.21
CA ASN A 1007 21.78 14.41 2.66
C ASN A 1007 20.31 14.17 3.02
N GLY A 1008 20.00 13.38 4.05
CA GLY A 1008 18.62 12.99 4.42
C GLY A 1008 17.95 11.95 3.50
N TYR A 1009 18.56 11.59 2.37
CA TYR A 1009 17.91 10.80 1.31
C TYR A 1009 18.71 9.62 0.78
N VAL A 1010 20.04 9.66 0.83
CA VAL A 1010 20.90 8.72 0.09
C VAL A 1010 21.79 7.88 0.99
N ASN A 1011 22.41 6.84 0.43
CA ASN A 1011 23.28 5.93 1.18
C ASN A 1011 24.70 6.50 1.33
N GLY A 1012 25.39 6.17 2.42
CA GLY A 1012 26.81 6.41 2.55
C GLY A 1012 27.52 5.49 3.53
N TRP A 1013 28.85 5.50 3.47
CA TRP A 1013 29.73 4.68 4.29
C TRP A 1013 30.95 5.49 4.74
N GLU A 1014 31.35 5.34 6.00
CA GLU A 1014 32.55 5.97 6.50
C GLU A 1014 33.79 5.20 6.07
N ILE A 1015 34.74 5.89 5.43
CA ILE A 1015 35.98 5.30 4.95
C ILE A 1015 37.16 5.94 5.69
N PRO A 1016 37.83 5.20 6.60
CA PRO A 1016 38.99 5.69 7.34
C PRO A 1016 40.14 6.11 6.42
N GLU A 1017 40.35 5.37 5.33
CA GLU A 1017 41.44 5.61 4.37
C GLU A 1017 40.98 5.22 2.96
N LEU A 1018 40.60 6.22 2.16
CA LEU A 1018 40.28 6.02 0.75
C LEU A 1018 41.57 6.03 -0.08
N THR A 1019 41.84 4.94 -0.78
CA THR A 1019 43.01 4.76 -1.65
C THR A 1019 42.60 4.70 -3.11
N ASP A 1020 43.55 4.90 -4.02
CA ASP A 1020 43.29 4.70 -5.44
C ASP A 1020 43.04 3.21 -5.72
N GLY A 1021 42.00 2.91 -6.49
CA GLY A 1021 41.60 1.53 -6.76
C GLY A 1021 40.14 1.38 -7.18
N ASP A 1022 39.73 0.12 -7.33
CA ASP A 1022 38.37 -0.27 -7.69
C ASP A 1022 37.60 -0.70 -6.44
N TYR A 1023 36.41 -0.14 -6.28
CA TYR A 1023 35.50 -0.43 -5.18
C TYR A 1023 34.16 -0.91 -5.73
N VAL A 1024 33.45 -1.71 -4.93
CA VAL A 1024 32.18 -2.32 -5.34
C VAL A 1024 31.09 -1.98 -4.34
N ILE A 1025 29.98 -1.45 -4.83
CA ILE A 1025 28.73 -1.29 -4.07
C ILE A 1025 27.78 -2.39 -4.55
N GLU A 1026 27.26 -3.20 -3.64
CA GLU A 1026 26.36 -4.31 -3.93
C GLU A 1026 25.08 -4.22 -3.07
N TYR A 1027 23.97 -4.72 -3.60
CA TYR A 1027 22.73 -4.84 -2.85
C TYR A 1027 22.60 -6.24 -2.25
N LYS A 1028 22.78 -6.34 -0.93
CA LYS A 1028 22.92 -7.59 -0.17
C LYS A 1028 21.86 -8.67 -0.46
N PRO A 1029 20.55 -8.38 -0.55
CA PRO A 1029 19.54 -9.37 -0.92
C PRO A 1029 19.80 -10.09 -2.25
N GLN A 1030 20.45 -9.45 -3.23
CA GLN A 1030 20.77 -10.09 -4.51
C GLN A 1030 21.68 -11.32 -4.33
N ARG A 1031 22.62 -11.28 -3.38
CA ARG A 1031 23.47 -12.44 -3.05
C ARG A 1031 22.66 -13.62 -2.51
N TYR A 1032 21.67 -13.34 -1.66
CA TYR A 1032 20.77 -14.36 -1.11
C TYR A 1032 19.82 -14.92 -2.15
N PHE A 1033 19.42 -14.11 -3.13
CA PHE A 1033 18.69 -14.57 -4.31
C PHE A 1033 19.52 -15.59 -5.12
N TYR A 1034 20.80 -15.32 -5.38
CA TYR A 1034 21.65 -16.29 -6.10
C TYR A 1034 21.81 -17.59 -5.32
N PHE A 1035 22.07 -17.52 -4.01
CA PHE A 1035 22.16 -18.71 -3.16
C PHE A 1035 20.84 -19.50 -3.14
N GLY A 1036 19.72 -18.82 -2.93
CA GLY A 1036 18.39 -19.42 -2.97
C GLY A 1036 18.07 -20.02 -4.35
N SER A 1037 18.49 -19.37 -5.44
CA SER A 1037 18.30 -19.88 -6.81
C SER A 1037 19.03 -21.20 -7.04
N ILE A 1038 20.25 -21.36 -6.52
CA ILE A 1038 21.00 -22.62 -6.59
C ILE A 1038 20.24 -23.73 -5.86
N VAL A 1039 19.78 -23.46 -4.63
CA VAL A 1039 19.02 -24.43 -3.82
C VAL A 1039 17.71 -24.82 -4.52
N SER A 1040 16.97 -23.83 -5.04
CA SER A 1040 15.75 -24.03 -5.82
C SER A 1040 15.99 -24.87 -7.08
N LEU A 1041 17.04 -24.59 -7.85
CA LEU A 1041 17.37 -25.31 -9.09
C LEU A 1041 17.82 -26.75 -8.83
N LEU A 1042 18.66 -26.98 -7.81
CA LEU A 1042 19.06 -28.33 -7.40
C LEU A 1042 17.85 -29.15 -6.96
N THR A 1043 16.94 -28.53 -6.19
CA THR A 1043 15.70 -29.16 -5.75
C THR A 1043 14.79 -29.48 -6.94
N LEU A 1044 14.59 -28.53 -7.86
CA LEU A 1044 13.82 -28.74 -9.08
C LEU A 1044 14.39 -29.87 -9.93
N GLY A 1045 15.71 -29.87 -10.14
CA GLY A 1045 16.42 -30.91 -10.89
C GLY A 1045 16.23 -32.30 -10.27
N GLY A 1046 16.39 -32.43 -8.95
CA GLY A 1046 16.16 -33.68 -8.23
C GLY A 1046 14.71 -34.17 -8.32
N LEU A 1047 13.73 -33.27 -8.20
CA LEU A 1047 12.31 -33.60 -8.32
C LEU A 1047 11.92 -34.00 -9.75
N VAL A 1048 12.42 -33.31 -10.77
CA VAL A 1048 12.19 -33.66 -12.18
C VAL A 1048 12.85 -35.00 -12.51
N PHE A 1049 14.08 -35.23 -12.06
CA PHE A 1049 14.76 -36.52 -12.23
C PHE A 1049 13.96 -37.66 -11.61
N TYR A 1050 13.47 -37.50 -10.37
CA TYR A 1050 12.59 -38.47 -9.71
C TYR A 1050 11.31 -38.76 -10.51
N LEU A 1051 10.70 -37.72 -11.11
CA LEU A 1051 9.50 -37.90 -11.94
C LEU A 1051 9.78 -38.73 -13.21
N ILE A 1052 10.96 -38.52 -13.84
CA ILE A 1052 11.41 -39.19 -15.07
C ILE A 1052 11.85 -40.65 -14.78
N GLU A 1053 12.71 -40.88 -13.79
CA GLU A 1053 13.23 -42.20 -13.43
C GLU A 1053 12.09 -43.16 -13.08
N ALA A 1054 11.14 -42.70 -12.26
CA ALA A 1054 9.96 -43.46 -11.93
C ALA A 1054 8.96 -43.64 -13.11
N LYS A 1055 9.21 -43.05 -14.29
CA LYS A 1055 8.52 -43.36 -15.56
C LYS A 1055 9.29 -44.44 -16.33
N LEU A 1056 10.62 -44.34 -16.39
CA LEU A 1056 11.49 -45.33 -17.05
C LEU A 1056 11.41 -46.72 -16.41
N VAL A 1057 11.42 -46.80 -15.08
CA VAL A 1057 11.27 -48.09 -14.35
C VAL A 1057 9.92 -48.76 -14.65
N ARG A 1058 8.83 -47.99 -14.87
CA ARG A 1058 7.54 -48.58 -15.26
C ARG A 1058 7.55 -49.13 -16.68
N VAL A 1059 8.30 -48.50 -17.59
CA VAL A 1059 8.43 -48.94 -18.98
C VAL A 1059 9.28 -50.21 -19.06
N SER A 1060 10.37 -50.31 -18.28
CA SER A 1060 11.21 -51.52 -18.23
C SER A 1060 10.47 -52.71 -17.63
N VAL A 1061 9.74 -52.53 -16.53
CA VAL A 1061 8.93 -53.59 -15.91
C VAL A 1061 7.82 -54.07 -16.86
N ARG A 1062 7.17 -53.16 -17.60
CA ARG A 1062 6.18 -53.54 -18.63
C ARG A 1062 6.80 -54.32 -19.79
N ARG A 1063 8.00 -53.94 -20.25
CA ARG A 1063 8.73 -54.70 -21.28
C ARG A 1063 9.12 -56.10 -20.81
N SER A 1064 9.56 -56.26 -19.56
CA SER A 1064 9.87 -57.59 -19.00
C SER A 1064 8.64 -58.50 -18.89
N LYS A 1065 7.45 -57.95 -18.61
CA LYS A 1065 6.18 -58.69 -18.55
C LYS A 1065 5.52 -58.94 -19.91
N SER A 1066 6.00 -58.31 -20.99
CA SER A 1066 5.53 -58.59 -22.36
C SER A 1066 6.43 -59.59 -23.09
N HIS A 1067 7.52 -60.04 -22.48
CA HIS A 1067 8.50 -60.98 -23.06
C HIS A 1067 8.68 -62.25 -22.21
N GLY A 1068 7.88 -62.43 -21.15
CA GLY A 1068 7.66 -63.69 -20.45
C GLY A 1068 6.16 -63.93 -20.39
#